data_AF-A0A840N2E3-F1
#
_entry.id   AF-A0A840N2E3-F1
#
_cell.length_a   1.000
_cell.length_b   1.000
_cell.length_c   1.000
_cell.angle_alpha   90.00
_cell.angle_beta   90.00
_cell.angle_gamma   90.00
#
_symmetry.space_group_name_H-M   'P 1'
#
loop_
_entity.id
_entity.type
_entity.pdbx_description
1 polymer ?
#
loop_
_entity_poly.entity_id
_entity_poly.type
_entity_poly.pdbx_seq_one_letter_code
_entity_poly.pdbx_strand_id
1 'polypeptide(L)'
;MRWTVGLPINLAGVLFVHAVLTFALGFCYETYLLLTDGPAAMFPGPPSDVFWLLPAWLSYPLMIAMLLVAAIVGWPLGNDFKVWLSRGTRRIRRRMEAEGFGKGGSSAFATIVEEWGYRYKHGDLLLGRSLQELWWRVGLRDDRGMLTIAGSRTGKGRCAIIPNLLTWPGSALVIDPKGTNAAVTAARRGKGGGRVTEFLGQEVHVVDPFGIVKGTQTSRFNPFSGLDPYSPEFAEEVGLLADALVVQERDGEASHWDEGVKLLLAGLIAFLVIGGRANPTLYDIRQSLTLPEDKFEKLLAVMLKIGGIPAAAAGLLINAGRNERGSFLTTALRNTQWLESAVMGNVLSASDFDVRDLKRKNMTVYIVLPPSYLEEHKRFMRMFVNLAIRGMSAGEKPKHPVLFLLDEFYSLGRLSLMEKAAGLMSGYGMKLWPIVQNLGQLQHLYPYNWETFFANSGAVQVFGMNDRTTGEYLVSRLGSAVRTEQVGNTLQRVVSQLREVNEAEREVSRESGRQIVFRSGALPMLLSRISYDLTFPETWFNPDPDFPVPQRRRLSLPKLPRLNWPQLQRAPRQIANIDPRFLPPSPFRYVGPSGEQLKPAEIAIEREKAPEASQPETAQAALPQVQQAFTPPAGIFDELKDPNPFEQLDALVGLTKVKARVAQLIDHAEYNTARVREGLKPIETSHHLVFAGNPGTGKTTVARIVAAIYRELGILKKGHLVEADRSALVGKYIGHTGPLVEAKVNEALDGVLFIDEAYTLAPEDSGSDYGPEAIATLLKLMEDNRHRLVVIAAGYTKEMDRFLDSNPGLRSRFANTIVFDDHGPEELTQIVMDLFASHEFTASEETRDKVFLLMMRLWAGKGPHFGNARTSRNIYEECVRNLMSRTSTHDRPTREQLTEVLPEDVPDVQPKDGDDSGGGLDQERGAPRSHASKSEGKAKGSSRGKGGGAARQ
;
A
#
# COMPACT_ATOMS: atom_id res chain seq x y z
N MET A 1 33.07 29.64 36.82
CA MET A 1 33.04 30.17 38.21
C MET A 1 31.59 30.23 38.69
N ARG A 2 31.22 29.35 39.63
CA ARG A 2 30.37 29.58 40.82
C ARG A 2 30.00 28.21 41.40
N TRP A 3 30.77 27.83 42.40
CA TRP A 3 30.47 26.75 43.34
C TRP A 3 29.33 27.21 44.26
N THR A 4 28.32 26.37 44.48
CA THR A 4 27.55 26.36 45.73
C THR A 4 27.35 24.91 46.15
N VAL A 5 28.10 24.55 47.18
CA VAL A 5 28.07 23.29 47.91
C VAL A 5 26.94 23.38 48.94
N GLY A 6 26.15 22.32 49.05
CA GLY A 6 25.10 22.19 50.06
C GLY A 6 24.55 20.76 50.09
N LEU A 7 25.40 19.79 50.37
CA LEU A 7 24.99 18.43 50.74
C LEU A 7 24.75 18.41 52.26
N PRO A 8 23.55 18.09 52.76
CA PRO A 8 23.43 17.63 54.13
C PRO A 8 23.95 16.19 54.17
N ILE A 9 25.11 15.99 54.78
CA ILE A 9 25.62 14.67 55.13
C ILE A 9 24.61 14.09 56.13
N ASN A 10 23.77 13.18 55.66
CA ASN A 10 22.72 12.57 56.45
C ASN A 10 23.39 11.69 57.51
N LEU A 11 23.28 12.06 58.79
CA LEU A 11 23.88 11.39 59.94
C LEU A 11 23.60 9.88 59.95
N ALA A 12 22.44 9.47 59.43
CA ALA A 12 22.03 8.08 59.25
C ALA A 12 22.89 7.31 58.22
N GLY A 13 23.33 7.97 57.14
CA GLY A 13 24.23 7.36 56.15
C GLY A 13 25.64 7.17 56.69
N VAL A 14 26.12 8.12 57.51
CA VAL A 14 27.40 8.00 58.21
C VAL A 14 27.34 6.89 59.25
N LEU A 15 26.28 6.81 60.05
CA LEU A 15 26.08 5.74 61.03
C LEU A 15 25.95 4.36 60.37
N PHE A 16 25.31 4.26 59.21
CA PHE A 16 25.20 3.01 58.46
C PHE A 16 26.55 2.56 57.88
N VAL A 17 27.31 3.48 57.27
CA VAL A 17 28.67 3.19 56.78
C VAL A 17 29.60 2.83 57.94
N HIS A 18 29.47 3.49 59.09
CA HIS A 18 30.26 3.19 60.28
C HIS A 18 29.90 1.82 60.85
N ALA A 19 28.63 1.45 60.95
CA ALA A 19 28.20 0.14 61.43
C ALA A 19 28.66 -1.01 60.51
N VAL A 20 28.59 -0.80 59.19
CA VAL A 20 29.08 -1.78 58.20
C VAL A 20 30.61 -1.91 58.24
N LEU A 21 31.34 -0.80 58.39
CA LEU A 21 32.80 -0.82 58.57
C LEU A 21 33.22 -1.50 59.88
N THR A 22 32.52 -1.24 60.99
CA THR A 22 32.83 -1.88 62.28
C THR A 22 32.53 -3.38 62.25
N PHE A 23 31.47 -3.80 61.56
CA PHE A 23 31.16 -5.22 61.36
C PHE A 23 32.17 -5.91 60.42
N ALA A 24 32.56 -5.25 59.33
CA ALA A 24 33.58 -5.77 58.41
C ALA A 24 34.96 -5.86 59.07
N LEU A 25 35.34 -4.89 59.90
CA LEU A 25 36.59 -4.93 60.67
C LEU A 25 36.55 -6.01 61.76
N GLY A 26 35.43 -6.21 62.44
CA GLY A 26 35.25 -7.29 63.41
C GLY A 26 35.32 -8.68 62.75
N PHE A 27 34.67 -8.85 61.61
CA PHE A 27 34.72 -10.10 60.84
C PHE A 27 36.11 -10.36 60.26
N CYS A 28 36.78 -9.34 59.70
CA CYS A 28 38.16 -9.46 59.23
C CYS A 28 39.15 -9.76 60.37
N TYR A 29 38.92 -9.24 61.58
CA TYR A 29 39.74 -9.50 62.76
C TYR A 29 39.54 -10.92 63.30
N GLU A 30 38.30 -11.42 63.38
CA GLU A 30 38.03 -12.82 63.72
C GLU A 30 38.57 -13.79 62.66
N THR A 31 38.43 -13.46 61.37
CA THR A 31 38.94 -14.31 60.29
C THR A 31 40.48 -14.27 60.24
N TYR A 32 41.11 -13.14 60.58
CA TYR A 32 42.56 -13.02 60.75
C TYR A 32 43.07 -13.88 61.91
N LEU A 33 42.38 -13.87 63.06
CA LEU A 33 42.69 -14.72 64.21
C LEU A 33 42.48 -16.22 63.93
N LEU A 34 41.54 -16.57 63.04
CA LEU A 34 41.29 -17.94 62.58
C LEU A 34 42.28 -18.45 61.52
N LEU A 35 43.02 -17.56 60.83
CA LEU A 35 43.89 -17.91 59.69
C LEU A 35 45.39 -17.87 60.01
N THR A 36 45.82 -17.41 61.19
CA THR A 36 47.24 -17.36 61.57
C THR A 36 47.54 -18.20 62.82
N ASP A 37 48.19 -19.36 62.63
CA ASP A 37 48.77 -20.18 63.70
C ASP A 37 50.08 -19.54 64.26
N GLY A 38 49.98 -18.80 65.37
CA GLY A 38 51.06 -18.51 66.36
C GLY A 38 52.10 -17.39 66.05
N PRO A 39 52.86 -16.88 67.05
CA PRO A 39 53.11 -17.45 68.38
C PRO A 39 52.69 -16.59 69.59
N ALA A 40 52.55 -17.29 70.72
CA ALA A 40 52.32 -16.78 72.06
C ALA A 40 53.45 -15.87 72.57
N ALA A 41 53.10 -14.71 73.14
CA ALA A 41 53.86 -14.03 74.21
C ALA A 41 53.11 -12.80 74.76
N MET A 42 52.04 -12.98 75.54
CA MET A 42 51.68 -12.10 76.66
C MET A 42 50.43 -12.64 77.34
N PHE A 43 50.46 -12.75 78.68
CA PHE A 43 49.41 -13.18 79.61
C PHE A 43 49.28 -14.70 79.88
N PRO A 44 49.60 -15.17 81.11
CA PRO A 44 49.32 -16.52 81.56
C PRO A 44 47.94 -16.59 82.23
N GLY A 45 47.04 -17.45 81.74
CA GLY A 45 45.77 -17.77 82.39
C GLY A 45 44.79 -18.48 81.44
N PRO A 46 43.98 -19.46 81.90
CA PRO A 46 43.08 -20.23 81.04
C PRO A 46 41.94 -19.33 80.48
N PRO A 47 41.65 -19.37 79.18
CA PRO A 47 40.57 -18.59 78.58
C PRO A 47 39.25 -19.35 78.71
N SER A 48 38.56 -19.24 79.84
CA SER A 48 37.17 -19.71 79.97
C SER A 48 36.17 -18.66 80.45
N ASP A 49 36.57 -17.44 80.86
CA ASP A 49 35.66 -16.60 81.65
C ASP A 49 35.42 -15.16 81.16
N VAL A 50 35.56 -14.83 79.86
CA VAL A 50 35.35 -13.44 79.38
C VAL A 50 34.23 -13.25 78.34
N PHE A 51 33.57 -14.29 77.84
CA PHE A 51 32.56 -14.15 76.76
C PHE A 51 31.11 -14.46 77.14
N TRP A 52 30.65 -14.04 78.33
CA TRP A 52 29.24 -14.19 78.74
C TRP A 52 28.57 -12.92 79.31
N LEU A 53 28.95 -11.72 78.87
CA LEU A 53 28.33 -10.46 79.32
C LEU A 53 27.59 -9.65 78.24
N LEU A 54 26.98 -10.30 77.26
CA LEU A 54 25.78 -9.76 76.59
C LEU A 54 24.76 -10.88 76.44
N PRO A 55 23.64 -10.84 77.18
CA PRO A 55 22.73 -11.97 77.16
C PRO A 55 21.97 -12.04 75.84
N ALA A 56 21.67 -13.26 75.38
CA ALA A 56 21.03 -13.54 74.08
C ALA A 56 19.69 -12.81 73.88
N TRP A 57 19.04 -12.32 74.94
CA TRP A 57 17.83 -11.50 74.85
C TRP A 57 18.11 -10.02 74.51
N LEU A 58 19.36 -9.56 74.42
CA LEU A 58 19.73 -8.24 73.91
C LEU A 58 20.14 -8.29 72.43
N SER A 59 20.79 -9.38 71.98
CA SER A 59 21.22 -9.54 70.59
C SER A 59 20.05 -9.77 69.63
N TYR A 60 19.00 -10.47 70.06
CA TYR A 60 17.79 -10.67 69.24
C TYR A 60 16.98 -9.39 69.03
N PRO A 61 16.66 -8.56 70.05
CA PRO A 61 15.98 -7.29 69.85
C PRO A 61 16.81 -6.28 69.08
N LEU A 62 18.14 -6.26 69.25
CA LEU A 62 19.02 -5.38 68.47
C LEU A 62 19.08 -5.82 67.01
N MET A 63 19.14 -7.13 66.74
CA MET A 63 19.07 -7.70 65.39
C MET A 63 17.70 -7.50 64.75
N ILE A 64 16.60 -7.67 65.50
CA ILE A 64 15.24 -7.38 65.05
C ILE A 64 15.06 -5.87 64.83
N ALA A 65 15.62 -5.01 65.68
CA ALA A 65 15.62 -3.57 65.51
C ALA A 65 16.46 -3.15 64.31
N MET A 66 17.61 -3.81 64.03
CA MET A 66 18.40 -3.56 62.83
C MET A 66 17.73 -4.11 61.57
N LEU A 67 17.04 -5.24 61.63
CA LEU A 67 16.21 -5.76 60.54
C LEU A 67 14.97 -4.89 60.31
N LEU A 68 14.37 -4.36 61.37
CA LEU A 68 13.29 -3.38 61.30
C LEU A 68 13.81 -2.04 60.78
N VAL A 69 14.99 -1.57 61.17
CA VAL A 69 15.62 -0.36 60.62
C VAL A 69 16.03 -0.59 59.18
N ALA A 70 16.56 -1.76 58.80
CA ALA A 70 16.81 -2.12 57.40
C ALA A 70 15.50 -2.27 56.61
N ALA A 71 14.42 -2.72 57.24
CA ALA A 71 13.09 -2.78 56.66
C ALA A 71 12.34 -1.44 56.69
N ILE A 72 12.70 -0.47 57.55
CA ILE A 72 12.04 0.85 57.66
C ILE A 72 12.84 1.90 56.86
N VAL A 73 14.15 1.73 56.74
CA VAL A 73 15.07 2.57 55.94
C VAL A 73 15.26 2.00 54.54
N GLY A 74 15.30 0.67 54.37
CA GLY A 74 15.40 0.01 53.06
C GLY A 74 14.10 -0.03 52.26
N TRP A 75 12.95 -0.02 52.93
CA TRP A 75 11.62 0.02 52.28
C TRP A 75 11.32 1.33 51.53
N PRO A 76 11.66 2.53 52.04
CA PRO A 76 11.56 3.76 51.26
C PRO A 76 12.69 3.93 50.24
N LEU A 77 13.84 3.24 50.41
CA LEU A 77 14.91 3.23 49.40
C LEU A 77 14.57 2.35 48.18
N GLY A 78 13.70 1.34 48.35
CA GLY A 78 12.89 0.73 47.30
C GLY A 78 13.60 0.22 46.04
N ASN A 79 12.86 0.07 44.93
CA ASN A 79 13.42 -0.34 43.65
C ASN A 79 14.50 0.61 43.11
N ASP A 80 14.55 1.85 43.57
CA ASP A 80 15.52 2.85 43.12
C ASP A 80 16.91 2.62 43.72
N PHE A 81 16.98 2.12 44.96
CA PHE A 81 18.23 1.62 45.55
C PHE A 81 18.78 0.41 44.80
N LYS A 82 17.93 -0.54 44.38
CA LYS A 82 18.35 -1.68 43.55
C LYS A 82 19.00 -1.22 42.23
N VAL A 83 18.38 -0.25 41.55
CA VAL A 83 18.94 0.36 40.32
C VAL A 83 20.25 1.10 40.62
N TRP A 84 20.31 1.87 41.71
CA TRP A 84 21.52 2.58 42.11
C TRP A 84 22.67 1.61 42.43
N LEU A 85 22.42 0.56 43.21
CA LEU A 85 23.39 -0.48 43.57
C LEU A 85 23.94 -1.18 42.31
N SER A 86 23.07 -1.53 41.37
CA SER A 86 23.46 -2.09 40.07
C SER A 86 24.41 -1.17 39.31
N ARG A 87 24.13 0.13 39.29
CA ARG A 87 24.95 1.13 38.58
C ARG A 87 26.26 1.43 39.30
N GLY A 88 26.24 1.53 40.63
CA GLY A 88 27.40 1.84 41.46
C GLY A 88 28.43 0.71 41.49
N THR A 89 27.97 -0.54 41.52
CA THR A 89 28.86 -1.72 41.52
C THR A 89 29.42 -2.07 40.14
N ARG A 90 28.87 -1.50 39.06
CA ARG A 90 29.23 -1.85 37.67
C ARG A 90 30.72 -1.67 37.34
N ARG A 91 31.36 -0.59 37.82
CA ARG A 91 32.80 -0.35 37.55
C ARG A 91 33.69 -1.36 38.28
N ILE A 92 33.35 -1.68 39.53
CA ILE A 92 34.10 -2.64 40.34
C ILE A 92 33.93 -4.04 39.75
N ARG A 93 32.70 -4.42 39.42
CA ARG A 93 32.43 -5.73 38.81
C ARG A 93 33.11 -5.89 37.44
N ARG A 94 33.05 -4.87 36.57
CA ARG A 94 33.80 -4.87 35.30
C ARG A 94 35.31 -4.95 35.50
N ARG A 95 35.85 -4.36 36.57
CA ARG A 95 37.28 -4.46 36.91
C ARG A 95 37.64 -5.85 37.41
N MET A 96 36.81 -6.45 38.27
CA MET A 96 36.93 -7.85 38.69
C MET A 96 36.84 -8.81 37.50
N GLU A 97 35.96 -8.53 36.53
CA GLU A 97 35.86 -9.27 35.26
C GLU A 97 37.09 -9.04 34.36
N ALA A 98 37.63 -7.81 34.31
CA ALA A 98 38.81 -7.45 33.49
C ALA A 98 40.14 -7.96 34.07
N GLU A 99 40.27 -8.09 35.39
CA GLU A 99 41.39 -8.78 36.03
C GLU A 99 41.37 -10.31 35.74
N GLY A 100 40.27 -10.82 35.17
CA GLY A 100 40.12 -12.15 34.57
C GLY A 100 40.32 -12.20 33.04
N PHE A 101 40.66 -11.09 32.36
CA PHE A 101 40.92 -11.10 30.92
C PHE A 101 42.19 -11.91 30.63
N GLY A 102 42.03 -13.08 30.01
CA GLY A 102 43.13 -14.04 29.76
C GLY A 102 43.32 -15.13 30.84
N LYS A 103 42.53 -15.13 31.92
CA LYS A 103 42.50 -16.19 32.95
C LYS A 103 41.15 -16.90 33.01
N GLY A 104 40.65 -17.33 31.85
CA GLY A 104 39.66 -18.40 31.74
C GLY A 104 38.23 -18.09 32.20
N GLY A 105 37.34 -17.85 31.22
CA GLY A 105 35.89 -17.69 31.45
C GLY A 105 35.32 -16.33 31.04
N SER A 106 35.12 -16.08 29.75
CA SER A 106 34.48 -14.84 29.26
C SER A 106 32.95 -14.92 29.13
N SER A 107 32.34 -16.03 29.56
CA SER A 107 30.93 -16.33 29.34
C SER A 107 30.21 -16.61 30.66
N ALA A 108 29.23 -15.76 30.99
CA ALA A 108 28.30 -15.95 32.11
C ALA A 108 26.97 -15.26 31.78
N PHE A 109 25.87 -15.78 32.35
CA PHE A 109 24.59 -15.07 32.33
C PHE A 109 24.59 -13.92 33.33
N ALA A 110 23.79 -12.90 33.02
CA ALA A 110 23.59 -11.77 33.89
C ALA A 110 23.01 -12.21 35.25
N THR A 111 23.59 -11.66 36.31
CA THR A 111 23.11 -11.81 37.68
C THR A 111 21.91 -10.89 37.97
N ILE A 112 21.17 -11.13 39.04
CA ILE A 112 20.07 -10.26 39.48
C ILE A 112 20.50 -8.79 39.63
N VAL A 113 21.72 -8.56 40.12
CA VAL A 113 22.30 -7.22 40.28
C VAL A 113 22.49 -6.53 38.92
N GLU A 114 22.75 -7.28 37.85
CA GLU A 114 22.81 -6.74 36.49
C GLU A 114 21.45 -6.41 35.93
N GLU A 115 20.49 -7.31 36.10
CA GLU A 115 19.11 -7.14 35.65
C GLU A 115 18.44 -5.93 36.33
N TRP A 116 18.80 -5.62 37.59
CA TRP A 116 18.31 -4.43 38.28
C TRP A 116 18.66 -3.11 37.56
N GLY A 117 19.77 -3.06 36.83
CA GLY A 117 20.17 -1.89 36.05
C GLY A 117 19.23 -1.58 34.88
N TYR A 118 18.39 -2.55 34.51
CA TYR A 118 17.56 -2.55 33.31
C TYR A 118 16.06 -2.69 33.61
N ARG A 119 15.62 -2.15 34.75
CA ARG A 119 14.20 -2.08 35.12
C ARG A 119 13.36 -1.50 33.99
N TYR A 120 12.30 -2.21 33.61
CA TYR A 120 11.29 -1.72 32.69
C TYR A 120 10.63 -0.45 33.25
N LYS A 121 10.55 0.57 32.40
CA LYS A 121 9.77 1.78 32.61
C LYS A 121 8.83 1.97 31.42
N HIS A 122 7.76 2.73 31.64
CA HIS A 122 6.84 3.08 30.57
C HIS A 122 7.57 3.75 29.41
N GLY A 123 7.31 3.29 28.18
CA GLY A 123 8.03 3.73 26.97
C GLY A 123 9.33 2.97 26.65
N ASP A 124 9.77 2.04 27.50
CA ASP A 124 10.81 1.09 27.11
C ASP A 124 10.19 -0.07 26.30
N LEU A 125 10.97 -0.76 25.46
CA LEU A 125 10.54 -2.06 24.95
C LEU A 125 10.66 -3.10 26.06
N LEU A 126 9.58 -3.81 26.36
CA LEU A 126 9.51 -4.89 27.34
C LEU A 126 10.21 -6.14 26.80
N LEU A 127 11.30 -6.55 27.44
CA LEU A 127 12.10 -7.71 27.06
C LEU A 127 11.62 -8.99 27.73
N GLY A 128 11.22 -8.92 28.99
CA GLY A 128 10.82 -10.10 29.76
C GLY A 128 10.81 -9.86 31.26
N ARG A 129 10.69 -10.94 32.03
CA ARG A 129 10.72 -10.96 33.50
C ARG A 129 11.98 -11.68 33.97
N SER A 130 12.59 -11.21 35.06
CA SER A 130 13.70 -11.92 35.70
C SER A 130 13.24 -13.30 36.18
N LEU A 131 14.10 -14.31 36.02
CA LEU A 131 13.92 -15.62 36.63
C LEU A 131 14.29 -15.64 38.12
N GLN A 132 15.15 -14.72 38.54
CA GLN A 132 15.68 -14.61 39.89
C GLN A 132 14.73 -13.78 40.77
N GLU A 133 14.16 -12.72 40.20
CA GLU A 133 13.10 -11.92 40.80
C GLU A 133 11.91 -11.85 39.86
N LEU A 134 10.98 -12.80 40.03
CA LEU A 134 9.62 -12.65 39.55
C LEU A 134 9.14 -11.23 39.98
N TRP A 135 8.24 -10.46 39.36
CA TRP A 135 7.94 -9.04 39.64
C TRP A 135 8.93 -8.08 38.98
N TRP A 136 10.21 -8.43 38.86
CA TRP A 136 11.17 -7.61 38.12
C TRP A 136 10.99 -7.77 36.61
N ARG A 137 10.56 -6.70 35.94
CA ARG A 137 10.44 -6.64 34.47
C ARG A 137 11.64 -5.92 33.91
N VAL A 138 12.18 -6.44 32.81
CA VAL A 138 13.37 -5.91 32.14
C VAL A 138 12.96 -5.15 30.89
N GLY A 139 13.46 -3.92 30.74
CA GLY A 139 13.17 -3.03 29.62
C GLY A 139 14.41 -2.66 28.80
N LEU A 140 14.21 -2.40 27.51
CA LEU A 140 15.20 -1.84 26.60
C LEU A 140 14.94 -0.35 26.42
N ARG A 141 15.81 0.44 27.04
CA ARG A 141 15.96 1.88 26.84
C ARG A 141 17.24 2.13 26.02
N ASP A 142 17.09 2.16 24.71
CA ASP A 142 18.14 2.34 23.71
C ASP A 142 17.50 2.96 22.47
N ASP A 143 18.19 3.83 21.75
CA ASP A 143 17.68 4.44 20.51
C ASP A 143 17.70 3.45 19.34
N ARG A 144 18.53 2.40 19.41
CA ARG A 144 18.62 1.35 18.40
C ARG A 144 17.42 0.40 18.42
N GLY A 145 17.27 -0.36 17.35
CA GLY A 145 16.23 -1.36 17.17
C GLY A 145 16.31 -2.57 18.11
N MET A 146 15.48 -3.57 17.84
CA MET A 146 15.56 -4.90 18.47
C MET A 146 15.39 -5.96 17.39
N LEU A 147 16.16 -7.05 17.44
CA LEU A 147 15.95 -8.21 16.57
C LEU A 147 15.36 -9.35 17.39
N THR A 148 14.27 -9.95 16.92
CA THR A 148 13.71 -11.15 17.55
C THR A 148 13.82 -12.34 16.61
N ILE A 149 14.48 -13.40 17.07
CA ILE A 149 14.54 -14.70 16.41
C ILE A 149 13.61 -15.65 17.17
N ALA A 150 12.48 -15.99 16.55
CA ALA A 150 11.44 -16.78 17.18
C ALA A 150 10.80 -17.77 16.21
N GLY A 151 11.01 -19.07 16.46
CA GLY A 151 10.47 -20.13 15.60
C GLY A 151 8.94 -20.14 15.51
N SER A 152 8.42 -20.93 14.58
CA SER A 152 6.97 -20.99 14.33
C SER A 152 6.19 -21.52 15.54
N ARG A 153 4.98 -20.98 15.77
CA ARG A 153 4.07 -21.38 16.86
C ARG A 153 4.65 -21.28 18.28
N THR A 154 5.63 -20.41 18.50
CA THR A 154 6.30 -20.21 19.80
C THR A 154 5.61 -19.18 20.70
N GLY A 155 4.58 -18.50 20.19
CA GLY A 155 3.88 -17.43 20.89
C GLY A 155 4.55 -16.05 20.77
N LYS A 156 5.28 -15.79 19.66
CA LYS A 156 5.92 -14.48 19.39
C LYS A 156 4.95 -13.30 19.53
N GLY A 157 3.74 -13.43 18.98
CA GLY A 157 2.65 -12.46 19.13
C GLY A 157 2.29 -12.24 20.61
N ARG A 158 1.94 -13.34 21.28
CA ARG A 158 1.48 -13.37 22.67
C ARG A 158 2.50 -12.86 23.70
N CYS A 159 3.79 -13.08 23.47
CA CYS A 159 4.83 -12.88 24.49
C CYS A 159 5.83 -11.76 24.21
N ALA A 160 5.96 -11.32 22.95
CA ALA A 160 6.89 -10.26 22.56
C ALA A 160 6.15 -9.07 21.93
N ILE A 161 5.41 -9.30 20.84
CA ILE A 161 4.80 -8.24 20.02
C ILE A 161 3.67 -7.52 20.75
N ILE A 162 2.61 -8.24 21.13
CA ILE A 162 1.39 -7.67 21.73
C ILE A 162 1.71 -6.92 23.03
N PRO A 163 2.47 -7.48 24.01
CA PRO A 163 2.86 -6.75 25.22
C PRO A 163 3.48 -5.38 24.95
N ASN A 164 4.31 -5.28 23.90
CA ASN A 164 4.96 -4.04 23.53
C ASN A 164 4.00 -3.08 22.81
N LEU A 165 3.16 -3.57 21.90
CA LEU A 165 2.14 -2.73 21.25
C LEU A 165 1.10 -2.18 22.24
N LEU A 166 0.79 -2.91 23.32
CA LEU A 166 -0.11 -2.44 24.38
C LEU A 166 0.49 -1.34 25.27
N THR A 167 1.82 -1.21 25.30
CA THR A 167 2.54 -0.32 26.22
C THR A 167 3.37 0.77 25.55
N TRP A 168 3.63 0.67 24.24
CA TRP A 168 4.43 1.64 23.50
C TRP A 168 3.66 2.95 23.27
N PRO A 169 4.09 4.08 23.87
CA PRO A 169 3.33 5.34 23.84
C PRO A 169 3.45 6.13 22.54
N GLY A 170 4.51 5.89 21.77
CA GLY A 170 4.78 6.59 20.51
C GLY A 170 4.10 5.94 19.31
N SER A 171 4.31 6.55 18.15
CA SER A 171 3.85 6.07 16.86
C SER A 171 4.43 4.70 16.52
N ALA A 172 3.69 3.93 15.72
CA ALA A 172 4.15 2.63 15.24
C ALA A 172 3.68 2.33 13.81
N LEU A 173 4.57 1.83 12.99
CA LEU A 173 4.24 1.14 11.75
C LEU A 173 4.33 -0.36 12.01
N VAL A 174 3.22 -1.08 11.84
CA VAL A 174 3.10 -2.50 12.16
C VAL A 174 2.72 -3.25 10.89
N ILE A 175 3.63 -4.05 10.36
CA ILE A 175 3.30 -5.03 9.32
C ILE A 175 2.79 -6.29 10.02
N ASP A 176 1.53 -6.62 9.80
CA ASP A 176 0.78 -7.65 10.51
C ASP A 176 0.09 -8.59 9.51
N PRO A 177 0.82 -9.55 8.88
CA PRO A 177 0.26 -10.39 7.83
C PRO A 177 -0.97 -11.21 8.25
N LYS A 178 -1.15 -11.45 9.56
CA LYS A 178 -2.28 -12.22 10.09
C LYS A 178 -3.43 -11.36 10.62
N GLY A 179 -3.23 -10.05 10.76
CA GLY A 179 -4.21 -9.15 11.39
C GLY A 179 -4.40 -9.36 12.90
N THR A 180 -3.72 -10.33 13.52
CA THR A 180 -3.85 -10.64 14.96
C THR A 180 -3.40 -9.47 15.83
N ASN A 181 -2.30 -8.80 15.44
CA ASN A 181 -1.77 -7.68 16.22
C ASN A 181 -2.76 -6.51 16.19
N ALA A 182 -3.29 -6.18 15.02
CA ALA A 182 -4.34 -5.17 14.85
C ALA A 182 -5.60 -5.53 15.66
N ALA A 183 -6.11 -6.75 15.51
CA ALA A 183 -7.32 -7.22 16.22
C ALA A 183 -7.21 -7.07 17.74
N VAL A 184 -6.05 -7.40 18.32
CA VAL A 184 -5.83 -7.38 19.77
C VAL A 184 -5.53 -5.97 20.29
N THR A 185 -4.76 -5.17 19.54
CA THR A 185 -4.10 -3.96 20.08
C THR A 185 -4.61 -2.64 19.50
N ALA A 186 -5.30 -2.63 18.36
CA ALA A 186 -5.78 -1.39 17.73
C ALA A 186 -6.67 -0.55 18.67
N ALA A 187 -7.63 -1.18 19.35
CA ALA A 187 -8.52 -0.49 20.29
C ALA A 187 -7.76 0.14 21.47
N ARG A 188 -6.73 -0.55 22.00
CA ARG A 188 -5.87 -0.03 23.08
C ARG A 188 -5.05 1.16 22.63
N ARG A 189 -4.48 1.08 21.43
CA ARG A 189 -3.65 2.16 20.91
C ARG A 189 -4.50 3.38 20.55
N GLY A 190 -5.72 3.16 20.05
CA GLY A 190 -6.67 4.19 19.64
C GLY A 190 -7.45 4.84 20.79
N LYS A 191 -8.75 5.02 20.57
CA LYS A 191 -9.70 5.66 21.51
C LYS A 191 -10.51 4.65 22.33
N GLY A 192 -10.09 3.39 22.41
CA GLY A 192 -10.85 2.31 23.03
C GLY A 192 -11.81 1.62 22.06
N GLY A 193 -12.60 0.66 22.56
CA GLY A 193 -13.58 -0.09 21.77
C GLY A 193 -13.69 -1.56 22.19
N GLY A 194 -14.83 -2.19 21.91
CA GLY A 194 -15.10 -3.57 22.35
C GLY A 194 -15.08 -3.66 23.88
N ARG A 195 -14.16 -4.46 24.45
CA ARG A 195 -13.96 -4.57 25.91
C ARG A 195 -12.83 -3.68 26.45
N VAL A 196 -12.17 -2.91 25.58
CA VAL A 196 -11.02 -2.07 25.94
C VAL A 196 -11.51 -0.72 26.46
N THR A 197 -11.37 -0.49 27.77
CA THR A 197 -11.78 0.75 28.44
C THR A 197 -10.59 1.67 28.75
N GLU A 198 -9.39 1.13 28.83
CA GLU A 198 -8.17 1.90 29.03
C GLU A 198 -7.43 1.97 27.70
N PHE A 199 -7.23 3.17 27.14
CA PHE A 199 -6.59 3.36 25.82
C PHE A 199 -5.46 4.41 25.85
N LEU A 200 -4.65 4.47 24.79
CA LEU A 200 -3.47 5.35 24.65
C LEU A 200 -3.78 6.65 23.90
N GLY A 201 -4.89 6.71 23.16
CA GLY A 201 -5.38 7.93 22.50
C GLY A 201 -4.67 8.27 21.19
N GLN A 202 -4.01 7.31 20.55
CA GLN A 202 -3.34 7.51 19.27
C GLN A 202 -4.33 7.52 18.11
N GLU A 203 -3.93 8.09 17.00
CA GLU A 203 -4.62 7.90 15.73
C GLU A 203 -4.31 6.48 15.23
N VAL A 204 -5.31 5.67 14.90
CA VAL A 204 -5.09 4.27 14.50
C VAL A 204 -5.70 4.03 13.13
N HIS A 205 -4.87 3.54 12.21
CA HIS A 205 -5.24 3.18 10.86
C HIS A 205 -4.94 1.71 10.61
N VAL A 206 -5.91 0.97 10.07
CA VAL A 206 -5.76 -0.44 9.74
C VAL A 206 -6.00 -0.60 8.26
N VAL A 207 -4.91 -0.74 7.50
CA VAL A 207 -4.96 -0.99 6.06
C VAL A 207 -5.11 -2.49 5.86
N ASP A 208 -6.35 -2.92 5.62
CA ASP A 208 -6.72 -4.33 5.46
C ASP A 208 -7.59 -4.48 4.21
N PRO A 209 -6.98 -4.65 3.03
CA PRO A 209 -7.74 -4.78 1.79
C PRO A 209 -8.70 -5.96 1.83
N PHE A 210 -8.28 -7.09 2.41
CA PHE A 210 -9.01 -8.36 2.36
C PHE A 210 -9.98 -8.58 3.52
N GLY A 211 -10.12 -7.61 4.43
CA GLY A 211 -11.06 -7.69 5.56
C GLY A 211 -10.77 -8.83 6.53
N ILE A 212 -9.49 -9.14 6.76
CA ILE A 212 -9.02 -10.17 7.69
C ILE A 212 -9.40 -9.83 9.14
N VAL A 213 -9.28 -8.54 9.51
CA VAL A 213 -9.57 -8.05 10.86
C VAL A 213 -11.06 -7.74 11.00
N LYS A 214 -11.79 -8.66 11.63
CA LYS A 214 -13.23 -8.51 11.86
C LYS A 214 -13.54 -7.33 12.81
N GLY A 215 -14.59 -6.58 12.49
CA GLY A 215 -15.08 -5.49 13.34
C GLY A 215 -14.26 -4.20 13.31
N THR A 216 -13.27 -4.11 12.40
CA THR A 216 -12.48 -2.90 12.16
C THR A 216 -12.73 -2.41 10.75
N GLN A 217 -12.96 -1.11 10.58
CA GLN A 217 -13.07 -0.51 9.25
C GLN A 217 -11.67 -0.38 8.64
N THR A 218 -11.53 -0.76 7.37
CA THR A 218 -10.26 -0.61 6.63
C THR A 218 -10.01 0.87 6.31
N SER A 219 -8.81 1.35 6.63
CA SER A 219 -8.33 2.69 6.26
C SER A 219 -7.86 2.70 4.82
N ARG A 220 -8.21 3.75 4.09
CA ARG A 220 -7.75 4.00 2.72
C ARG A 220 -6.44 4.79 2.74
N PHE A 221 -5.58 4.50 1.77
CA PHE A 221 -4.28 5.12 1.62
C PHE A 221 -4.00 5.45 0.16
N ASN A 222 -3.90 6.75 -0.15
CA ASN A 222 -3.51 7.21 -1.47
C ASN A 222 -2.08 7.80 -1.40
N PRO A 223 -1.08 7.18 -2.05
CA PRO A 223 0.29 7.68 -2.01
C PRO A 223 0.47 9.06 -2.64
N PHE A 224 -0.48 9.55 -3.45
CA PHE A 224 -0.41 10.88 -4.06
C PHE A 224 -0.94 12.00 -3.15
N SER A 225 -1.66 11.67 -2.08
CA SER A 225 -2.35 12.67 -1.25
C SER A 225 -1.45 13.70 -0.58
N GLY A 226 -0.17 13.37 -0.37
CA GLY A 226 0.83 14.29 0.20
C GLY A 226 1.80 14.88 -0.83
N LEU A 227 1.58 14.66 -2.13
CA LEU A 227 2.43 15.24 -3.18
C LEU A 227 1.97 16.67 -3.48
N ASP A 228 2.87 17.64 -3.29
CA ASP A 228 2.64 19.03 -3.64
C ASP A 228 3.40 19.38 -4.94
N PRO A 229 2.71 19.66 -6.06
CA PRO A 229 3.37 20.00 -7.33
C PRO A 229 4.18 21.30 -7.29
N TYR A 230 3.98 22.13 -6.26
CA TYR A 230 4.73 23.38 -6.07
C TYR A 230 5.93 23.20 -5.13
N SER A 231 6.10 22.02 -4.53
CA SER A 231 7.23 21.72 -3.66
C SER A 231 8.53 21.63 -4.47
N PRO A 232 9.64 22.20 -3.98
CA PRO A 232 10.95 22.00 -4.62
C PRO A 232 11.40 20.54 -4.62
N GLU A 233 10.89 19.71 -3.68
CA GLU A 233 11.18 18.28 -3.63
C GLU A 233 10.23 17.40 -4.47
N PHE A 234 9.30 17.99 -5.23
CA PHE A 234 8.26 17.25 -5.96
C PHE A 234 8.86 16.22 -6.92
N ALA A 235 9.93 16.59 -7.64
CA ALA A 235 10.61 15.72 -8.58
C ALA A 235 11.21 14.48 -7.90
N GLU A 236 11.86 14.67 -6.76
CA GLU A 236 12.44 13.59 -5.96
C GLU A 236 11.36 12.68 -5.38
N GLU A 237 10.24 13.24 -4.90
CA GLU A 237 9.14 12.45 -4.34
C GLU A 237 8.44 11.58 -5.39
N VAL A 238 8.20 12.14 -6.58
CA VAL A 238 7.66 11.40 -7.72
C VAL A 238 8.64 10.32 -8.18
N GLY A 239 9.93 10.62 -8.25
CA GLY A 239 10.97 9.64 -8.59
C GLY A 239 11.05 8.48 -7.58
N LEU A 240 10.95 8.76 -6.29
CA LEU A 240 10.93 7.75 -5.23
C LEU A 240 9.71 6.81 -5.33
N LEU A 241 8.54 7.37 -5.67
CA LEU A 241 7.33 6.57 -5.91
C LEU A 241 7.48 5.68 -7.14
N ALA A 242 7.97 6.23 -8.25
CA ALA A 242 8.21 5.47 -9.47
C ALA A 242 9.24 4.34 -9.25
N ASP A 243 10.35 4.61 -8.55
CA ASP A 243 11.32 3.58 -8.18
C ASP A 243 10.68 2.49 -7.32
N ALA A 244 9.80 2.85 -6.39
CA ALA A 244 9.14 1.87 -5.53
C ALA A 244 8.20 0.93 -6.29
N LEU A 245 7.54 1.42 -7.35
CA LEU A 245 6.63 0.64 -8.19
C LEU A 245 7.37 -0.35 -9.11
N VAL A 246 8.61 -0.06 -9.48
CA VAL A 246 9.43 -0.93 -10.35
C VAL A 246 10.27 -1.88 -9.49
N VAL A 247 10.01 -3.19 -9.62
CA VAL A 247 10.79 -4.22 -8.91
C VAL A 247 11.75 -4.90 -9.87
N GLN A 248 13.04 -4.87 -9.54
CA GLN A 248 14.09 -5.60 -10.27
C GLN A 248 14.00 -7.09 -9.92
N GLU A 249 13.87 -7.96 -10.92
CA GLU A 249 13.65 -9.40 -10.71
C GLU A 249 14.95 -10.21 -10.53
N ARG A 250 16.14 -9.60 -10.70
CA ARG A 250 17.44 -10.27 -10.47
C ARG A 250 18.47 -9.31 -9.89
N ASP A 251 19.34 -9.81 -9.01
CA ASP A 251 20.55 -9.14 -8.48
C ASP A 251 21.63 -8.94 -9.58
N GLY A 252 21.24 -8.48 -10.77
CA GLY A 252 22.11 -8.12 -11.90
C GLY A 252 21.89 -6.68 -12.34
N GLU A 253 22.86 -6.10 -13.06
CA GLU A 253 22.85 -4.71 -13.55
C GLU A 253 21.45 -4.23 -13.95
N ALA A 254 21.09 -3.03 -13.47
CA ALA A 254 19.84 -2.38 -13.84
C ALA A 254 19.71 -2.41 -15.36
N SER A 255 18.66 -3.05 -15.85
CA SER A 255 18.40 -3.03 -17.28
C SER A 255 18.11 -1.59 -17.67
N HIS A 256 18.71 -1.05 -18.73
CA HIS A 256 18.37 0.28 -19.26
C HIS A 256 16.85 0.45 -19.46
N TRP A 257 16.14 -0.66 -19.69
CA TRP A 257 14.69 -0.75 -19.71
C TRP A 257 14.00 -0.31 -18.42
N ASP A 258 14.55 -0.65 -17.25
CA ASP A 258 13.97 -0.30 -15.95
C ASP A 258 14.06 1.19 -15.67
N GLU A 259 15.14 1.85 -16.10
CA GLU A 259 15.30 3.30 -15.95
C GLU A 259 14.30 4.06 -16.83
N GLY A 260 14.08 3.60 -18.07
CA GLY A 260 13.06 4.15 -18.95
C GLY A 260 11.63 3.98 -18.38
N VAL A 261 11.33 2.82 -17.79
CA VAL A 261 10.03 2.57 -17.13
C VAL A 261 9.84 3.43 -15.89
N LYS A 262 10.89 3.64 -15.09
CA LYS A 262 10.82 4.57 -13.94
C LYS A 262 10.52 5.98 -14.40
N LEU A 263 11.19 6.46 -15.46
CA LEU A 263 10.92 7.78 -16.02
C LEU A 263 9.48 7.88 -16.54
N LEU A 264 8.99 6.85 -17.24
CA LEU A 264 7.60 6.79 -17.70
C LEU A 264 6.59 6.88 -16.54
N LEU A 265 6.74 6.06 -15.51
CA LEU A 265 5.84 6.07 -14.36
C LEU A 265 5.94 7.40 -13.59
N ALA A 266 7.14 7.95 -13.42
CA ALA A 266 7.34 9.27 -12.81
C ALA A 266 6.64 10.37 -13.61
N GLY A 267 6.77 10.36 -14.94
CA GLY A 267 6.09 11.29 -15.83
C GLY A 267 4.57 11.21 -15.73
N LEU A 268 4.02 10.00 -15.67
CA LEU A 268 2.57 9.80 -15.48
C LEU A 268 2.09 10.24 -14.10
N ILE A 269 2.81 9.95 -13.02
CA ILE A 269 2.47 10.43 -11.67
C ILE A 269 2.47 11.96 -11.66
N ALA A 270 3.54 12.59 -12.14
CA ALA A 270 3.64 14.04 -12.19
C ALA A 270 2.53 14.64 -13.05
N PHE A 271 2.26 14.06 -14.22
CA PHE A 271 1.16 14.46 -15.10
C PHE A 271 -0.19 14.45 -14.39
N LEU A 272 -0.51 13.36 -13.69
CA LEU A 272 -1.79 13.20 -12.99
C LEU A 272 -1.95 14.17 -11.81
N VAL A 273 -0.87 14.46 -11.08
CA VAL A 273 -0.87 15.39 -9.95
C VAL A 273 -0.93 16.84 -10.41
N ILE A 274 -0.19 17.20 -11.46
CA ILE A 274 -0.18 18.55 -12.04
C ILE A 274 -1.47 18.85 -12.82
N GLY A 275 -1.96 17.87 -13.60
CA GLY A 275 -3.04 18.03 -14.57
C GLY A 275 -4.45 18.21 -13.99
N GLY A 276 -4.60 18.33 -12.67
CA GLY A 276 -5.82 18.87 -12.06
C GLY A 276 -6.99 17.89 -11.91
N ARG A 277 -6.76 16.56 -11.93
CA ARG A 277 -7.80 15.65 -11.43
C ARG A 277 -7.96 15.88 -9.93
N ALA A 278 -9.18 16.03 -9.44
CA ALA A 278 -9.44 16.41 -8.04
C ALA A 278 -8.84 15.43 -7.01
N ASN A 279 -8.64 14.15 -7.36
CA ASN A 279 -8.01 13.15 -6.51
C ASN A 279 -7.39 12.02 -7.36
N PRO A 280 -6.16 12.19 -7.87
CA PRO A 280 -5.49 11.18 -8.68
C PRO A 280 -5.09 9.98 -7.82
N THR A 281 -5.08 8.79 -8.38
CA THR A 281 -4.76 7.53 -7.69
C THR A 281 -3.82 6.66 -8.52
N LEU A 282 -3.21 5.64 -7.88
CA LEU A 282 -2.40 4.66 -8.62
C LEU A 282 -3.18 3.96 -9.74
N TYR A 283 -4.49 3.78 -9.57
CA TYR A 283 -5.34 3.18 -10.59
C TYR A 283 -5.33 3.99 -11.89
N ASP A 284 -5.17 5.31 -11.79
CA ASP A 284 -5.16 6.19 -12.94
C ASP A 284 -3.88 6.02 -13.78
N ILE A 285 -2.75 5.65 -13.15
CA ILE A 285 -1.55 5.24 -13.91
C ILE A 285 -1.88 4.01 -14.77
N ARG A 286 -2.53 3.00 -14.18
CA ARG A 286 -2.88 1.77 -14.90
C ARG A 286 -3.82 2.06 -16.07
N GLN A 287 -4.81 2.92 -15.87
CA GLN A 287 -5.71 3.37 -16.92
C GLN A 287 -4.94 4.09 -18.05
N SER A 288 -4.03 5.01 -17.71
CA SER A 288 -3.21 5.71 -18.71
C SER A 288 -2.36 4.76 -19.55
N LEU A 289 -1.79 3.70 -18.96
CA LEU A 289 -0.98 2.70 -19.67
C LEU A 289 -1.80 1.74 -20.55
N THR A 290 -3.11 1.67 -20.36
CA THR A 290 -4.01 0.75 -21.08
C THR A 290 -4.92 1.47 -22.07
N LEU A 291 -4.68 2.77 -22.30
CA LEU A 291 -5.39 3.54 -23.32
C LEU A 291 -5.15 2.96 -24.72
N PRO A 292 -6.17 3.03 -25.61
CA PRO A 292 -5.98 2.81 -27.05
C PRO A 292 -4.87 3.71 -27.62
N GLU A 293 -4.22 3.25 -28.69
CA GLU A 293 -3.02 3.91 -29.26
C GLU A 293 -3.26 5.38 -29.60
N ASP A 294 -4.40 5.72 -30.22
CA ASP A 294 -4.79 7.08 -30.56
C ASP A 294 -4.92 8.00 -29.33
N LYS A 295 -5.51 7.47 -28.25
CA LYS A 295 -5.66 8.20 -26.97
C LYS A 295 -4.33 8.31 -26.23
N PHE A 296 -3.50 7.28 -26.33
CA PHE A 296 -2.17 7.29 -25.73
C PHE A 296 -1.25 8.31 -26.41
N GLU A 297 -1.29 8.45 -27.75
CA GLU A 297 -0.56 9.51 -28.46
C GLU A 297 -0.98 10.91 -28.01
N LYS A 298 -2.30 11.14 -27.85
CA LYS A 298 -2.82 12.41 -27.32
C LYS A 298 -2.29 12.68 -25.91
N LEU A 299 -2.28 11.66 -25.04
CA LEU A 299 -1.71 11.77 -23.69
C LEU A 299 -0.24 12.21 -23.76
N LEU A 300 0.59 11.58 -24.61
CA LEU A 300 1.99 11.96 -24.76
C LEU A 300 2.16 13.40 -25.26
N ALA A 301 1.33 13.84 -26.21
CA ALA A 301 1.34 15.21 -26.71
C ALA A 301 1.01 16.24 -25.60
N VAL A 302 0.06 15.93 -24.71
CA VAL A 302 -0.27 16.79 -23.56
C VAL A 302 0.87 16.78 -22.54
N MET A 303 1.46 15.62 -22.25
CA MET A 303 2.60 15.49 -21.35
C MET A 303 3.79 16.33 -21.83
N LEU A 304 4.04 16.41 -23.14
CA LEU A 304 5.06 17.31 -23.71
C LEU A 304 4.77 18.79 -23.43
N LYS A 305 3.51 19.23 -23.55
CA LYS A 305 3.10 20.63 -23.31
C LYS A 305 3.27 21.06 -21.85
N ILE A 306 3.08 20.15 -20.90
CA ILE A 306 3.24 20.43 -19.46
C ILE A 306 4.69 20.73 -19.09
N GLY A 307 5.67 20.16 -19.79
CA GLY A 307 7.09 20.33 -19.46
C GLY A 307 7.56 19.43 -18.31
N GLY A 308 8.80 19.62 -17.87
CA GLY A 308 9.38 18.89 -16.73
C GLY A 308 9.47 17.36 -16.92
N ILE A 309 9.22 16.61 -15.85
CA ILE A 309 9.25 15.14 -15.85
C ILE A 309 8.21 14.54 -16.81
N PRO A 310 6.96 15.04 -16.89
CA PRO A 310 6.00 14.59 -17.91
C PRO A 310 6.55 14.68 -19.35
N ALA A 311 7.14 15.82 -19.71
CA ALA A 311 7.69 16.00 -21.06
C ALA A 311 8.90 15.11 -21.33
N ALA A 312 9.77 14.90 -20.33
CA ALA A 312 10.91 13.99 -20.46
C ALA A 312 10.46 12.54 -20.70
N ALA A 313 9.42 12.08 -19.98
CA ALA A 313 8.83 10.76 -20.16
C ALA A 313 8.17 10.60 -21.55
N ALA A 314 7.43 11.60 -22.01
CA ALA A 314 6.82 11.58 -23.32
C ALA A 314 7.86 11.59 -24.44
N GLY A 315 8.90 12.42 -24.32
CA GLY A 315 10.01 12.49 -25.26
C GLY A 315 10.77 11.17 -25.36
N LEU A 316 10.95 10.44 -24.26
CA LEU A 316 11.55 9.10 -24.28
C LEU A 316 10.73 8.14 -25.16
N LEU A 317 9.42 8.10 -24.98
CA LEU A 317 8.55 7.18 -25.73
C LEU A 317 8.39 7.56 -27.21
N ILE A 318 8.36 8.86 -27.52
CA ILE A 318 8.25 9.35 -28.91
C ILE A 318 9.53 9.08 -29.70
N ASN A 319 10.69 9.23 -29.07
CA ASN A 319 11.98 9.01 -29.72
C ASN A 319 12.40 7.53 -29.75
N ALA A 320 11.78 6.68 -28.91
CA ALA A 320 12.03 5.24 -28.90
C ALA A 320 11.51 4.58 -30.19
N GLY A 321 12.28 3.63 -30.74
CA GLY A 321 11.81 2.82 -31.87
C GLY A 321 10.57 1.98 -31.47
N ARG A 322 9.75 1.55 -32.44
CA ARG A 322 8.48 0.80 -32.15
C ARG A 322 8.69 -0.39 -31.20
N ASN A 323 9.77 -1.16 -31.40
CA ASN A 323 10.09 -2.31 -30.55
C ASN A 323 10.48 -1.91 -29.12
N GLU A 324 11.23 -0.81 -29.00
CA GLU A 324 11.70 -0.26 -27.72
C GLU A 324 10.52 0.33 -26.92
N ARG A 325 9.66 1.09 -27.59
CA ARG A 325 8.40 1.59 -27.01
C ARG A 325 7.50 0.46 -26.52
N GLY A 326 7.31 -0.59 -27.33
CA GLY A 326 6.54 -1.77 -26.93
C GLY A 326 7.13 -2.50 -25.72
N SER A 327 8.46 -2.57 -25.62
CA SER A 327 9.18 -3.15 -24.47
C SER A 327 8.97 -2.35 -23.18
N PHE A 328 9.07 -1.01 -23.24
CA PHE A 328 8.79 -0.14 -22.09
C PHE A 328 7.35 -0.30 -21.59
N LEU A 329 6.36 -0.25 -22.49
CA LEU A 329 4.95 -0.38 -22.14
C LEU A 329 4.65 -1.76 -21.53
N THR A 330 5.15 -2.84 -22.13
CA THR A 330 4.96 -4.20 -21.59
C THR A 330 5.55 -4.32 -20.19
N THR A 331 6.73 -3.74 -19.95
CA THR A 331 7.38 -3.75 -18.64
C THR A 331 6.64 -2.89 -17.61
N ALA A 332 6.14 -1.72 -18.01
CA ALA A 332 5.31 -0.86 -17.16
C ALA A 332 3.97 -1.54 -16.80
N LEU A 333 3.33 -2.21 -17.77
CA LEU A 333 2.12 -2.99 -17.55
C LEU A 333 2.37 -4.16 -16.60
N ARG A 334 3.48 -4.89 -16.71
CA ARG A 334 3.83 -5.95 -15.75
C ARG A 334 3.99 -5.40 -14.33
N ASN A 335 4.68 -4.27 -14.16
CA ASN A 335 4.91 -3.69 -12.83
C ASN A 335 3.66 -3.08 -12.20
N THR A 336 2.65 -2.73 -13.01
CA THR A 336 1.39 -2.13 -12.55
C THR A 336 0.20 -3.09 -12.53
N GLN A 337 0.38 -4.36 -12.93
CA GLN A 337 -0.70 -5.35 -13.06
C GLN A 337 -1.48 -5.57 -11.75
N TRP A 338 -0.79 -5.56 -10.61
CA TRP A 338 -1.40 -5.77 -9.28
C TRP A 338 -2.47 -4.71 -8.92
N LEU A 339 -2.53 -3.59 -9.64
CA LEU A 339 -3.56 -2.55 -9.50
C LEU A 339 -4.92 -2.94 -10.10
N GLU A 340 -5.00 -4.05 -10.85
CA GLU A 340 -6.26 -4.61 -11.36
C GLU A 340 -7.10 -5.27 -10.26
N SER A 341 -6.51 -5.54 -9.09
CA SER A 341 -7.23 -6.03 -7.92
C SER A 341 -8.24 -4.99 -7.43
N ALA A 342 -9.54 -5.25 -7.63
CA ALA A 342 -10.63 -4.37 -7.18
C ALA A 342 -10.58 -4.11 -5.66
N VAL A 343 -10.16 -5.12 -4.89
CA VAL A 343 -10.01 -5.05 -3.44
C VAL A 343 -8.90 -4.05 -3.06
N MET A 344 -7.78 -4.09 -3.77
CA MET A 344 -6.70 -3.12 -3.58
C MET A 344 -7.08 -1.72 -4.08
N GLY A 345 -7.82 -1.63 -5.19
CA GLY A 345 -8.35 -0.38 -5.73
C GLY A 345 -9.21 0.38 -4.71
N ASN A 346 -10.03 -0.33 -3.92
CA ASN A 346 -10.83 0.28 -2.85
C ASN A 346 -9.96 0.93 -1.77
N VAL A 347 -8.89 0.25 -1.34
CA VAL A 347 -7.95 0.79 -0.34
C VAL A 347 -7.15 1.97 -0.89
N LEU A 348 -6.80 1.95 -2.17
CA LEU A 348 -6.00 3.00 -2.82
C LEU A 348 -6.84 4.19 -3.35
N SER A 349 -8.17 4.13 -3.20
CA SER A 349 -9.10 5.10 -3.80
C SER A 349 -9.06 6.51 -3.19
N ALA A 350 -8.60 6.61 -1.94
CA ALA A 350 -8.50 7.86 -1.20
C ALA A 350 -7.44 7.71 -0.09
N SER A 351 -7.15 8.79 0.64
CA SER A 351 -6.32 8.73 1.84
C SER A 351 -7.10 9.18 3.06
N ASP A 352 -7.18 8.31 4.07
CA ASP A 352 -7.67 8.67 5.40
C ASP A 352 -6.52 9.17 6.31
N PHE A 353 -5.27 8.94 5.89
CA PHE A 353 -4.04 9.37 6.58
C PHE A 353 -2.86 9.54 5.61
N ASP A 354 -1.80 10.21 6.05
CA ASP A 354 -0.50 10.21 5.37
C ASP A 354 0.54 9.49 6.24
N VAL A 355 1.16 8.46 5.69
CA VAL A 355 2.22 7.69 6.37
C VAL A 355 3.44 8.56 6.71
N ARG A 356 3.67 9.65 5.98
CA ARG A 356 4.75 10.60 6.23
C ARG A 356 4.59 11.33 7.57
N ASP A 357 3.38 11.38 8.10
CA ASP A 357 3.07 12.00 9.40
C ASP A 357 3.44 11.12 10.60
N LEU A 358 3.94 9.89 10.42
CA LEU A 358 4.33 8.99 11.53
C LEU A 358 5.25 9.67 12.56
N LYS A 359 6.12 10.58 12.11
CA LYS A 359 7.04 11.36 12.95
C LYS A 359 6.37 12.56 13.64
N ARG A 360 5.36 13.16 13.00
CA ARG A 360 4.72 14.43 13.40
C ARG A 360 3.49 14.21 14.27
N LYS A 361 2.69 13.18 13.97
CA LYS A 361 1.48 12.80 14.69
C LYS A 361 1.73 11.52 15.49
N ASN A 362 1.09 11.41 16.66
CA ASN A 362 1.12 10.17 17.43
C ASN A 362 0.11 9.17 16.84
N MET A 363 0.58 8.37 15.88
CA MET A 363 -0.27 7.48 15.09
C MET A 363 0.27 6.06 14.99
N THR A 364 -0.63 5.09 14.86
CA THR A 364 -0.29 3.71 14.55
C THR A 364 -0.93 3.29 13.26
N VAL A 365 -0.12 2.76 12.35
CA VAL A 365 -0.59 2.19 11.11
C VAL A 365 -0.32 0.69 11.11
N TYR A 366 -1.37 -0.11 10.97
CA TYR A 366 -1.29 -1.54 10.73
C TYR A 366 -1.45 -1.81 9.24
N ILE A 367 -0.58 -2.64 8.68
CA ILE A 367 -0.74 -3.17 7.32
C ILE A 367 -1.03 -4.66 7.43
N VAL A 368 -2.23 -5.04 7.04
CA VAL A 368 -2.71 -6.42 7.09
C VAL A 368 -2.77 -6.97 5.67
N LEU A 369 -1.73 -7.72 5.32
CA LEU A 369 -1.59 -8.34 4.01
C LEU A 369 -1.21 -9.82 4.18
N PRO A 370 -2.15 -10.76 3.96
CA PRO A 370 -1.88 -12.18 4.13
C PRO A 370 -0.70 -12.67 3.28
N PRO A 371 0.09 -13.65 3.77
CA PRO A 371 1.23 -14.19 3.04
C PRO A 371 0.88 -14.68 1.62
N SER A 372 -0.33 -15.18 1.40
CA SER A 372 -0.81 -15.64 0.08
C SER A 372 -0.87 -14.53 -0.98
N TYR A 373 -1.04 -13.28 -0.57
CA TYR A 373 -1.16 -12.12 -1.45
C TYR A 373 0.09 -11.24 -1.45
N LEU A 374 1.08 -11.59 -0.63
CA LEU A 374 2.21 -10.73 -0.34
C LEU A 374 3.17 -10.66 -1.54
N GLU A 375 3.38 -11.75 -2.27
CA GLU A 375 4.18 -11.75 -3.51
C GLU A 375 3.54 -10.91 -4.62
N GLU A 376 2.23 -11.01 -4.79
CA GLU A 376 1.48 -10.23 -5.78
C GLU A 376 1.55 -8.73 -5.47
N HIS A 377 1.40 -8.36 -4.19
CA HIS A 377 1.34 -6.97 -3.73
C HIS A 377 2.63 -6.46 -3.07
N LYS A 378 3.79 -7.10 -3.31
CA LYS A 378 5.07 -6.64 -2.73
C LYS A 378 5.46 -5.22 -3.13
N ARG A 379 4.98 -4.75 -4.30
CA ARG A 379 5.16 -3.38 -4.80
C ARG A 379 4.48 -2.36 -3.88
N PHE A 380 3.26 -2.67 -3.44
CA PHE A 380 2.54 -1.87 -2.45
C PHE A 380 3.32 -1.77 -1.14
N MET A 381 3.80 -2.90 -0.61
CA MET A 381 4.59 -2.92 0.64
C MET A 381 5.87 -2.10 0.52
N ARG A 382 6.61 -2.25 -0.58
CA ARG A 382 7.83 -1.50 -0.86
C ARG A 382 7.56 0.01 -0.94
N MET A 383 6.54 0.42 -1.69
CA MET A 383 6.12 1.82 -1.78
C MET A 383 5.74 2.39 -0.42
N PHE A 384 4.93 1.66 0.35
CA PHE A 384 4.48 2.09 1.66
C PHE A 384 5.66 2.31 2.62
N VAL A 385 6.57 1.33 2.70
CA VAL A 385 7.77 1.41 3.55
C VAL A 385 8.68 2.55 3.11
N ASN A 386 8.87 2.75 1.79
CA ASN A 386 9.71 3.83 1.27
C ASN A 386 9.16 5.21 1.67
N LEU A 387 7.84 5.42 1.53
CA LEU A 387 7.18 6.66 1.96
C LEU A 387 7.29 6.88 3.47
N ALA A 388 7.14 5.82 4.27
CA ALA A 388 7.31 5.88 5.71
C ALA A 388 8.75 6.31 6.08
N ILE A 389 9.77 5.69 5.50
CA ILE A 389 11.18 6.03 5.74
C ILE A 389 11.49 7.46 5.29
N ARG A 390 10.94 7.91 4.16
CA ARG A 390 11.08 9.29 3.67
C ARG A 390 10.51 10.29 4.68
N GLY A 391 9.30 10.07 5.19
CA GLY A 391 8.71 10.91 6.24
C GLY A 391 9.55 10.97 7.51
N MET A 392 10.26 9.90 7.85
CA MET A 392 11.17 9.86 8.99
C MET A 392 12.47 10.65 8.78
N SER A 393 12.96 10.73 7.55
CA SER A 393 14.24 11.40 7.22
C SER A 393 14.21 12.92 7.37
N ALA A 394 13.03 13.55 7.33
CA ALA A 394 12.87 15.00 7.42
C ALA A 394 12.57 15.49 8.84
N GLY A 395 13.01 16.70 9.19
CA GLY A 395 12.69 17.41 10.44
C GLY A 395 13.36 16.87 11.72
N GLU A 396 12.98 17.42 12.87
CA GLU A 396 13.53 17.05 14.18
C GLU A 396 13.16 15.64 14.65
N LYS A 397 13.92 15.06 15.59
CA LYS A 397 13.61 13.74 16.15
C LYS A 397 12.32 13.79 16.98
N PRO A 398 11.42 12.80 16.86
CA PRO A 398 10.22 12.74 17.67
C PRO A 398 10.57 12.49 19.15
N LYS A 399 9.71 12.96 20.06
CA LYS A 399 9.86 12.75 21.51
C LYS A 399 9.93 11.27 21.90
N HIS A 400 9.16 10.44 21.21
CA HIS A 400 9.25 8.98 21.29
C HIS A 400 9.64 8.45 19.91
N PRO A 401 10.65 7.56 19.81
CA PRO A 401 10.99 6.94 18.54
C PRO A 401 9.79 6.26 17.89
N VAL A 402 9.70 6.31 16.57
CA VAL A 402 8.65 5.60 15.82
C VAL A 402 9.06 4.13 15.71
N LEU A 403 8.19 3.23 16.17
CA LEU A 403 8.44 1.80 16.16
C LEU A 403 8.08 1.21 14.79
N PHE A 404 9.05 0.61 14.10
CA PHE A 404 8.83 -0.12 12.84
C PHE A 404 8.84 -1.62 13.16
N LEU A 405 7.66 -2.17 13.42
CA LEU A 405 7.48 -3.58 13.74
C LEU A 405 7.16 -4.37 12.48
N LEU A 406 8.06 -5.28 12.11
CA LEU A 406 7.92 -6.11 10.92
C LEU A 406 7.68 -7.56 11.37
N ASP A 407 6.41 -7.92 11.58
CA ASP A 407 6.07 -9.31 11.84
C ASP A 407 6.30 -10.11 10.56
N GLU A 408 6.92 -11.28 10.71
CA GLU A 408 7.30 -12.15 9.60
C GLU A 408 8.16 -11.43 8.54
N PHE A 409 9.24 -10.77 8.99
CA PHE A 409 10.13 -9.96 8.15
C PHE A 409 10.60 -10.68 6.87
N TYR A 410 10.81 -12.00 6.94
CA TYR A 410 11.23 -12.80 5.79
C TYR A 410 10.27 -12.69 4.59
N SER A 411 8.97 -12.66 4.87
CA SER A 411 7.94 -12.64 3.83
C SER A 411 7.96 -11.37 2.98
N LEU A 412 8.52 -10.28 3.50
CA LEU A 412 8.59 -8.98 2.81
C LEU A 412 9.63 -8.92 1.69
N GLY A 413 10.49 -9.94 1.59
CA GLY A 413 11.62 -9.94 0.67
C GLY A 413 12.70 -8.93 1.07
N ARG A 414 13.69 -8.74 0.17
CA ARG A 414 14.82 -7.84 0.42
C ARG A 414 14.40 -6.38 0.27
N LEU A 415 14.44 -5.63 1.38
CA LEU A 415 14.21 -4.19 1.39
C LEU A 415 15.55 -3.44 1.35
N SER A 416 16.01 -3.08 0.16
CA SER A 416 17.32 -2.43 -0.07
C SER A 416 17.46 -1.08 0.63
N LEU A 417 16.37 -0.32 0.77
CA LEU A 417 16.37 0.95 1.50
C LEU A 417 16.59 0.73 3.01
N MET A 418 16.02 -0.33 3.59
CA MET A 418 16.24 -0.66 5.00
C MET A 418 17.68 -1.07 5.27
N GLU A 419 18.30 -1.81 4.35
CA GLU A 419 19.72 -2.19 4.43
C GLU A 419 20.63 -0.96 4.44
N LYS A 420 20.44 -0.03 3.49
CA LYS A 420 21.21 1.22 3.40
C LYS A 420 20.95 2.17 4.57
N ALA A 421 19.71 2.22 5.07
CA ALA A 421 19.31 3.13 6.13
C ALA A 421 19.60 2.59 7.55
N ALA A 422 19.86 1.29 7.74
CA ALA A 422 19.94 0.65 9.06
C ALA A 422 20.87 1.37 10.05
N GLY A 423 22.02 1.89 9.58
CA GLY A 423 22.97 2.65 10.40
C GLY A 423 22.50 4.06 10.79
N LEU A 424 21.59 4.66 10.01
CA LEU A 424 21.11 6.04 10.18
C LEU A 424 19.73 6.11 10.85
N MET A 425 19.00 4.99 10.93
CA MET A 425 17.62 4.93 11.46
C MET A 425 17.46 5.52 12.86
N SER A 426 18.40 5.25 13.78
CA SER A 426 18.37 5.83 15.14
C SER A 426 18.54 7.36 15.12
N GLY A 427 19.26 7.89 14.12
CA GLY A 427 19.38 9.31 13.80
C GLY A 427 18.03 9.94 13.43
N TYR A 428 17.20 9.23 12.68
CA TYR A 428 15.87 9.69 12.28
C TYR A 428 14.80 9.52 13.37
N GLY A 429 15.16 8.93 14.52
CA GLY A 429 14.20 8.58 15.56
C GLY A 429 13.33 7.38 15.18
N MET A 430 13.85 6.48 14.36
CA MET A 430 13.22 5.21 14.02
C MET A 430 13.78 4.09 14.89
N LYS A 431 12.91 3.19 15.35
CA LYS A 431 13.28 1.97 16.07
C LYS A 431 12.81 0.76 15.28
N LEU A 432 13.73 0.15 14.54
CA LEU A 432 13.44 -1.03 13.72
C LEU A 432 13.30 -2.28 14.61
N TRP A 433 12.26 -3.08 14.36
CA TRP A 433 12.04 -4.34 15.04
C TRP A 433 11.66 -5.45 14.04
N PRO A 434 12.65 -6.08 13.39
CA PRO A 434 12.42 -7.23 12.53
C PRO A 434 12.23 -8.50 13.37
N ILE A 435 11.31 -9.35 12.94
CA ILE A 435 11.03 -10.64 13.57
C ILE A 435 11.20 -11.74 12.53
N VAL A 436 12.17 -12.62 12.76
CA VAL A 436 12.52 -13.75 11.88
C VAL A 436 12.33 -15.08 12.61
N GLN A 437 12.07 -16.15 11.87
CA GLN A 437 11.89 -17.47 12.46
C GLN A 437 13.21 -18.13 12.83
N ASN A 438 14.21 -17.97 11.98
CA ASN A 438 15.57 -18.47 12.15
C ASN A 438 16.58 -17.53 11.49
N LEU A 439 17.86 -17.73 11.77
CA LEU A 439 18.93 -16.91 11.20
C LEU A 439 19.09 -17.10 9.69
N GLY A 440 18.83 -18.32 9.20
CA GLY A 440 18.94 -18.66 7.77
C GLY A 440 18.03 -17.80 6.88
N GLN A 441 16.84 -17.43 7.35
CA GLN A 441 15.96 -16.48 6.66
C GLN A 441 16.62 -15.12 6.41
N LEU A 442 17.33 -14.60 7.41
CA LEU A 442 18.00 -13.31 7.29
C LEU A 442 19.22 -13.40 6.36
N GLN A 443 19.99 -14.48 6.47
CA GLN A 443 21.12 -14.76 5.56
C GLN A 443 20.65 -14.93 4.11
N HIS A 444 19.50 -15.56 3.88
CA HIS A 444 18.93 -15.70 2.55
C HIS A 444 18.49 -14.35 1.97
N LEU A 445 17.84 -13.49 2.75
CA LEU A 445 17.42 -12.17 2.27
C LEU A 445 18.59 -11.19 2.08
N TYR A 446 19.63 -11.31 2.91
CA TYR A 446 20.78 -10.40 2.93
C TYR A 446 22.11 -11.19 2.99
N PRO A 447 22.51 -11.88 1.90
CA PRO A 447 23.64 -12.82 1.91
C PRO A 447 24.95 -12.22 2.43
N TYR A 448 25.23 -10.96 2.08
CA TYR A 448 26.50 -10.30 2.40
C TYR A 448 26.43 -9.38 3.63
N ASN A 449 25.24 -8.91 4.02
CA ASN A 449 25.08 -7.80 4.97
C ASN A 449 24.09 -8.07 6.11
N TRP A 450 23.64 -9.31 6.32
CA TRP A 450 22.69 -9.66 7.39
C TRP A 450 23.18 -9.28 8.80
N GLU A 451 24.48 -9.28 9.06
CA GLU A 451 25.07 -8.89 10.35
C GLU A 451 24.77 -7.43 10.73
N THR A 452 24.50 -6.58 9.73
CA THR A 452 24.13 -5.18 9.93
C THR A 452 22.89 -5.04 10.82
N PHE A 453 21.94 -5.97 10.73
CA PHE A 453 20.74 -5.97 11.59
C PHE A 453 21.09 -6.26 13.05
N PHE A 454 22.10 -7.09 13.31
CA PHE A 454 22.59 -7.36 14.66
C PHE A 454 23.38 -6.18 15.22
N ALA A 455 24.24 -5.56 14.41
CA ALA A 455 25.05 -4.42 14.81
C ALA A 455 24.18 -3.19 15.17
N ASN A 456 23.08 -2.99 14.44
CA ASN A 456 22.14 -1.89 14.65
C ASN A 456 21.00 -2.22 15.63
N SER A 457 21.04 -3.39 16.28
CA SER A 457 20.08 -3.77 17.31
C SER A 457 20.63 -3.48 18.71
N GLY A 458 19.87 -2.77 19.53
CA GLY A 458 20.18 -2.55 20.94
C GLY A 458 20.00 -3.82 21.78
N ALA A 459 19.09 -4.70 21.35
CA ALA A 459 18.94 -6.04 21.90
C ALA A 459 18.63 -7.09 20.82
N VAL A 460 19.03 -8.32 21.07
CA VAL A 460 18.68 -9.51 20.28
C VAL A 460 17.99 -10.50 21.20
N GLN A 461 16.75 -10.84 20.89
CA GLN A 461 15.91 -11.75 21.64
C GLN A 461 15.78 -13.07 20.90
N VAL A 462 16.09 -14.19 21.55
CA VAL A 462 16.03 -15.52 20.95
C VAL A 462 15.16 -16.44 21.79
N PHE A 463 14.13 -17.03 21.18
CA PHE A 463 13.33 -18.09 21.80
C PHE A 463 12.66 -19.00 20.79
N GLY A 464 12.32 -20.21 21.23
CA GLY A 464 11.66 -21.22 20.40
C GLY A 464 12.47 -21.58 19.15
N MET A 465 13.78 -21.66 19.32
CA MET A 465 14.73 -22.10 18.31
C MET A 465 14.48 -23.57 17.96
N ASN A 466 14.59 -23.93 16.69
CA ASN A 466 14.41 -25.29 16.18
C ASN A 466 15.38 -25.63 15.04
N ASP A 467 16.39 -24.78 14.80
CA ASP A 467 17.36 -24.95 13.72
C ASP A 467 18.80 -24.86 14.24
N ARG A 468 19.66 -25.67 13.62
CA ARG A 468 21.06 -25.82 14.02
C ARG A 468 21.87 -24.55 13.78
N THR A 469 21.66 -23.85 12.67
CA THR A 469 22.40 -22.62 12.32
C THR A 469 22.23 -21.53 13.37
N THR A 470 20.99 -21.27 13.79
CA THR A 470 20.69 -20.33 14.87
C THR A 470 21.30 -20.81 16.19
N GLY A 471 21.28 -22.11 16.47
CA GLY A 471 21.86 -22.70 17.67
C GLY A 471 23.38 -22.55 17.76
N GLU A 472 24.10 -22.86 16.68
CA GLU A 472 25.55 -22.69 16.61
C GLU A 472 25.94 -21.22 16.77
N TYR A 473 25.21 -20.31 16.12
CA TYR A 473 25.41 -18.87 16.27
C TYR A 473 25.15 -18.40 17.71
N LEU A 474 24.05 -18.84 18.31
CA LEU A 474 23.67 -18.49 19.68
C LEU A 474 24.73 -18.93 20.68
N VAL A 475 25.18 -20.17 20.59
CA VAL A 475 26.20 -20.75 21.47
C VAL A 475 27.55 -20.06 21.28
N SER A 476 27.96 -19.81 20.03
CA SER A 476 29.16 -19.03 19.72
C SER A 476 29.11 -17.65 20.37
N ARG A 477 27.94 -16.99 20.35
CA ARG A 477 27.72 -15.66 20.93
C ARG A 477 27.63 -15.67 22.46
N LEU A 478 27.19 -16.76 23.09
CA LEU A 478 27.27 -16.93 24.54
C LEU A 478 28.71 -17.02 25.04
N GLY A 479 29.63 -17.44 24.15
CA GLY A 479 31.06 -17.54 24.42
C GLY A 479 31.46 -18.85 25.09
N SER A 480 32.77 -18.97 25.34
CA SER A 480 33.38 -20.17 25.95
C SER A 480 33.95 -19.85 27.33
N ALA A 481 33.96 -20.86 28.19
CA ALA A 481 34.58 -20.81 29.51
C ALA A 481 35.71 -21.83 29.60
N VAL A 482 36.83 -21.41 30.20
CA VAL A 482 37.93 -22.33 30.50
C VAL A 482 37.61 -22.99 31.83
N ARG A 483 37.42 -24.30 31.80
CA ARG A 483 37.29 -25.13 33.00
C ARG A 483 38.61 -25.85 33.25
N THR A 484 39.01 -25.94 34.50
CA THR A 484 40.11 -26.83 34.88
C THR A 484 39.49 -28.17 35.25
N GLU A 485 39.70 -29.18 34.42
CA GLU A 485 39.24 -30.54 34.66
C GLU A 485 40.42 -31.38 35.16
N GLN A 486 40.16 -32.19 36.19
CA GLN A 486 41.14 -33.14 36.69
C GLN A 486 41.02 -34.44 35.89
N VAL A 487 42.00 -34.71 35.03
CA VAL A 487 42.10 -35.94 34.24
C VAL A 487 43.22 -36.78 34.84
N GLY A 488 42.86 -37.76 35.69
CA GLY A 488 43.81 -38.50 36.51
C GLY A 488 44.45 -37.63 37.60
N ASN A 489 45.78 -37.58 37.66
CA ASN A 489 46.53 -36.71 38.58
C ASN A 489 46.90 -35.34 37.99
N THR A 490 46.49 -35.05 36.75
CA THR A 490 46.87 -33.82 36.05
C THR A 490 45.66 -32.90 35.91
N LEU A 491 45.84 -31.63 36.30
CA LEU A 491 44.87 -30.57 36.04
C LEU A 491 45.05 -30.08 34.60
N GLN A 492 44.07 -30.33 33.73
CA GLN A 492 44.04 -29.82 32.37
C GLN A 492 43.04 -28.67 32.25
N ARG A 493 43.42 -27.61 31.52
CA ARG A 493 42.51 -26.53 31.16
C ARG A 493 41.79 -26.89 29.87
N VAL A 494 40.49 -27.10 29.96
CA VAL A 494 39.60 -27.39 28.84
C VAL A 494 38.77 -26.15 28.53
N VAL A 495 38.78 -25.71 27.27
CA VAL A 495 37.86 -24.67 26.79
C VAL A 495 36.54 -25.35 26.45
N SER A 496 35.49 -25.05 27.22
CA SER A 496 34.13 -25.56 27.00
C SER A 496 33.20 -24.42 26.64
N GLN A 497 32.23 -24.62 25.75
CA GLN A 497 31.20 -23.62 25.51
C GLN A 497 30.30 -23.47 26.75
N LEU A 498 29.73 -22.28 26.97
CA LEU A 498 28.81 -22.07 28.10
C LEU A 498 27.63 -23.07 28.09
N ARG A 499 27.16 -23.38 26.88
CA ARG A 499 26.06 -24.32 26.61
C ARG A 499 26.36 -25.09 25.34
N GLU A 500 25.92 -26.33 25.28
CA GLU A 500 25.80 -27.03 23.99
C GLU A 500 24.56 -26.54 23.23
N VAL A 501 24.53 -26.75 21.91
CA VAL A 501 23.40 -26.37 21.05
C VAL A 501 22.08 -26.97 21.56
N ASN A 502 22.09 -28.26 21.93
CA ASN A 502 20.91 -28.96 22.46
C ASN A 502 20.46 -28.45 23.85
N GLU A 503 21.39 -27.94 24.66
CA GLU A 503 21.03 -27.31 25.95
C GLU A 503 20.40 -25.94 25.73
N ALA A 504 21.00 -25.12 24.85
CA ALA A 504 20.46 -23.81 24.51
C ALA A 504 19.06 -23.92 23.89
N GLU A 505 18.83 -24.91 23.02
CA GLU A 505 17.52 -25.20 22.42
C GLU A 505 16.47 -25.57 23.48
N ARG A 506 16.80 -26.48 24.40
CA ARG A 506 15.90 -26.87 25.50
C ARG A 506 15.58 -25.68 26.41
N GLU A 507 16.58 -24.88 26.74
CA GLU A 507 16.42 -23.68 27.58
C GLU A 507 15.44 -22.68 26.96
N VAL A 508 15.54 -22.41 25.65
CA VAL A 508 14.66 -21.44 25.01
C VAL A 508 13.41 -22.05 24.37
N SER A 509 13.13 -23.33 24.62
CA SER A 509 12.00 -24.05 24.03
C SER A 509 10.63 -23.40 24.32
N ARG A 510 9.61 -23.83 23.58
CA ARG A 510 8.24 -23.37 23.79
C ARG A 510 7.76 -23.66 25.22
N GLU A 511 8.06 -24.85 25.72
CA GLU A 511 7.61 -25.36 27.04
C GLU A 511 8.32 -24.66 28.21
N SER A 512 9.60 -24.30 28.05
CA SER A 512 10.35 -23.66 29.12
C SER A 512 9.78 -22.29 29.53
N GLY A 513 9.10 -21.60 28.61
CA GLY A 513 8.65 -20.22 28.81
C GLY A 513 9.81 -19.22 28.94
N ARG A 514 11.05 -19.63 28.64
CA ARG A 514 12.26 -18.80 28.78
C ARG A 514 12.71 -18.26 27.42
N GLN A 515 13.69 -17.38 27.47
CA GLN A 515 14.30 -16.70 26.34
C GLN A 515 15.70 -16.22 26.71
N ILE A 516 16.58 -16.10 25.73
CA ILE A 516 17.89 -15.49 25.90
C ILE A 516 17.87 -14.12 25.24
N VAL A 517 18.34 -13.10 25.96
CA VAL A 517 18.42 -11.72 25.46
C VAL A 517 19.86 -11.23 25.52
N PHE A 518 20.41 -10.87 24.37
CA PHE A 518 21.68 -10.18 24.26
C PHE A 518 21.45 -8.68 24.22
N ARG A 519 22.27 -7.91 24.93
CA ARG A 519 22.29 -6.45 24.86
C ARG A 519 23.69 -5.96 24.60
N SER A 520 23.81 -4.89 23.84
CA SER A 520 25.10 -4.27 23.56
C SER A 520 25.76 -3.81 24.86
N GLY A 521 26.99 -4.30 25.14
CA GLY A 521 27.78 -3.92 26.31
C GLY A 521 27.33 -4.50 27.65
N ALA A 522 26.49 -5.56 27.65
CA ALA A 522 26.02 -6.25 28.84
C ALA A 522 26.11 -7.79 28.67
N LEU A 523 26.17 -8.51 29.79
CA LEU A 523 26.10 -9.97 29.79
C LEU A 523 24.74 -10.45 29.23
N PRO A 524 24.70 -11.62 28.56
CA PRO A 524 23.46 -12.22 28.11
C PRO A 524 22.53 -12.49 29.30
N MET A 525 21.22 -12.25 29.11
CA MET A 525 20.21 -12.45 30.15
C MET A 525 19.35 -13.66 29.82
N LEU A 526 19.08 -14.49 30.82
CA LEU A 526 18.09 -15.56 30.72
C LEU A 526 16.80 -15.09 31.40
N LEU A 527 15.78 -14.76 30.61
CA LEU A 527 14.54 -14.16 31.08
C LEU A 527 13.35 -15.09 30.87
N SER A 528 12.31 -14.90 31.68
CA SER A 528 10.98 -15.47 31.42
C SER A 528 10.22 -14.60 30.42
N ARG A 529 9.50 -15.25 29.50
CA ARG A 529 8.59 -14.61 28.55
C ARG A 529 7.32 -14.12 29.25
N ILE A 530 6.80 -12.97 28.83
CA ILE A 530 5.64 -12.33 29.45
C ILE A 530 4.45 -12.44 28.50
N SER A 531 3.48 -13.31 28.81
CA SER A 531 2.24 -13.39 28.05
C SER A 531 1.29 -12.24 28.40
N TYR A 532 0.77 -11.54 27.39
CA TYR A 532 -0.03 -10.34 27.62
C TYR A 532 -1.32 -10.64 28.43
N ASP A 533 -1.97 -11.76 28.15
CA ASP A 533 -3.24 -12.19 28.73
C ASP A 533 -3.14 -12.59 30.20
N LEU A 534 -1.94 -12.96 30.66
CA LEU A 534 -1.66 -13.26 32.07
C LEU A 534 -1.11 -12.04 32.84
N THR A 535 -0.66 -11.02 32.12
CA THR A 535 0.14 -9.92 32.69
C THR A 535 -0.62 -8.61 32.76
N PHE A 536 -1.42 -8.32 31.74
CA PHE A 536 -2.17 -7.08 31.63
C PHE A 536 -3.65 -7.31 31.92
N PRO A 537 -4.37 -6.28 32.41
CA PRO A 537 -5.80 -6.35 32.61
C PRO A 537 -6.54 -6.67 31.28
N GLU A 538 -7.64 -7.42 31.35
CA GLU A 538 -8.47 -7.69 30.17
C GLU A 538 -9.08 -6.41 29.55
N THR A 539 -9.14 -5.31 30.31
CA THR A 539 -9.55 -3.97 29.87
C THR A 539 -8.55 -3.31 28.93
N TRP A 540 -7.36 -3.88 28.74
CA TRP A 540 -6.32 -3.34 27.88
C TRP A 540 -6.32 -3.92 26.47
N PHE A 541 -7.02 -5.02 26.19
CA PHE A 541 -6.89 -5.70 24.90
C PHE A 541 -8.15 -6.46 24.51
N ASN A 542 -8.40 -6.59 23.20
CA ASN A 542 -9.41 -7.52 22.72
C ASN A 542 -8.87 -8.96 22.73
N PRO A 543 -9.71 -9.99 22.94
CA PRO A 543 -9.23 -11.36 22.96
C PRO A 543 -8.63 -11.71 21.61
N ASP A 544 -7.46 -12.35 21.64
CA ASP A 544 -6.83 -12.87 20.44
C ASP A 544 -7.74 -13.94 19.80
N PRO A 545 -8.08 -13.81 18.50
CA PRO A 545 -8.90 -14.80 17.80
C PRO A 545 -8.32 -16.22 17.83
N ASP A 546 -6.99 -16.35 17.79
CA ASP A 546 -6.29 -17.62 17.79
C ASP A 546 -6.05 -18.17 19.20
N PHE A 547 -6.08 -17.28 20.21
CA PHE A 547 -5.82 -17.60 21.60
C PHE A 547 -6.83 -16.91 22.53
N PRO A 548 -8.12 -17.32 22.50
CA PRO A 548 -9.13 -16.70 23.33
C PRO A 548 -8.80 -16.86 24.81
N VAL A 549 -9.00 -15.79 25.57
CA VAL A 549 -8.79 -15.83 27.03
C VAL A 549 -9.76 -16.87 27.60
N PRO A 550 -9.27 -17.87 28.37
CA PRO A 550 -10.15 -18.83 29.00
C PRO A 550 -11.19 -18.10 29.85
N GLN A 551 -12.48 -18.39 29.63
CA GLN A 551 -13.51 -17.89 30.53
C GLN A 551 -13.16 -18.36 31.94
N ARG A 552 -12.77 -17.43 32.82
CA ARG A 552 -12.64 -17.75 34.24
C ARG A 552 -14.02 -18.19 34.68
N ARG A 553 -14.25 -19.51 34.84
CA ARG A 553 -15.36 -19.99 35.66
C ARG A 553 -15.19 -19.25 36.97
N ARG A 554 -16.14 -18.36 37.30
CA ARG A 554 -16.26 -17.88 38.67
C ARG A 554 -16.46 -19.15 39.49
N LEU A 555 -15.39 -19.66 40.09
CA LEU A 555 -15.51 -20.52 41.25
C LEU A 555 -16.28 -19.66 42.24
N SER A 556 -17.59 -19.89 42.32
CA SER A 556 -18.34 -19.51 43.49
C SER A 556 -17.68 -20.27 44.63
N LEU A 557 -16.69 -19.65 45.26
CA LEU A 557 -16.24 -20.08 46.57
C LEU A 557 -17.53 -20.29 47.38
N PRO A 558 -17.73 -21.46 48.01
CA PRO A 558 -18.84 -21.60 48.94
C PRO A 558 -18.69 -20.43 49.90
N LYS A 559 -19.77 -19.65 50.07
CA LYS A 559 -19.78 -18.53 51.01
C LYS A 559 -19.25 -19.09 52.33
N LEU A 560 -18.03 -18.70 52.72
CA LEU A 560 -17.51 -19.02 54.04
C LEU A 560 -18.60 -18.63 55.03
N PRO A 561 -18.96 -19.50 56.00
CA PRO A 561 -19.98 -19.17 56.98
C PRO A 561 -19.60 -17.83 57.57
N ARG A 562 -20.51 -16.86 57.44
CA ARG A 562 -20.31 -15.52 57.98
C ARG A 562 -20.02 -15.68 59.46
N LEU A 563 -18.77 -15.44 59.87
CA LEU A 563 -18.45 -15.29 61.29
C LEU A 563 -19.39 -14.20 61.81
N ASN A 564 -20.18 -14.56 62.80
CA ASN A 564 -21.26 -13.76 63.31
C ASN A 564 -20.65 -12.60 64.13
N TRP A 565 -20.46 -11.47 63.46
CA TRP A 565 -19.98 -10.20 64.02
C TRP A 565 -20.90 -9.47 65.06
N PRO A 566 -22.09 -9.94 65.49
CA PRO A 566 -22.90 -9.22 66.49
C PRO A 566 -22.38 -9.17 67.94
N GLN A 567 -21.23 -9.75 68.30
CA GLN A 567 -20.74 -9.72 69.69
C GLN A 567 -19.82 -8.54 70.06
N LEU A 568 -19.50 -7.62 69.14
CA LEU A 568 -18.61 -6.47 69.44
C LEU A 568 -19.26 -5.10 69.15
N GLN A 569 -20.58 -4.98 69.29
CA GLN A 569 -21.26 -3.68 69.33
C GLN A 569 -21.84 -3.39 70.72
N ARG A 570 -21.03 -2.79 71.60
CA ARG A 570 -21.51 -1.92 72.69
C ARG A 570 -20.68 -0.64 72.79
N ALA A 571 -21.32 0.46 72.39
CA ALA A 571 -21.08 1.89 72.69
C ALA A 571 -19.90 2.63 72.01
N PRO A 572 -20.01 3.97 71.80
CA PRO A 572 -20.99 4.63 70.94
C PRO A 572 -20.35 5.52 69.85
N ARG A 573 -21.19 5.91 68.89
CA ARG A 573 -20.93 6.81 67.75
C ARG A 573 -20.22 8.12 68.14
N GLN A 574 -19.11 8.42 67.47
CA GLN A 574 -18.78 9.74 66.93
C GLN A 574 -18.02 9.53 65.62
N ILE A 575 -18.66 9.80 64.47
CA ILE A 575 -17.96 9.99 63.20
C ILE A 575 -18.09 11.48 62.87
N ALA A 576 -17.02 12.21 63.16
CA ALA A 576 -16.71 13.49 62.56
C ALA A 576 -15.20 13.47 62.26
N ASN A 577 -14.85 13.83 61.03
CA ASN A 577 -13.49 14.08 60.51
C ASN A 577 -12.57 12.85 60.29
N ILE A 578 -12.63 12.28 59.09
CA ILE A 578 -11.47 11.61 58.48
C ILE A 578 -10.75 12.64 57.62
N ASP A 579 -9.47 12.86 57.93
CA ASP A 579 -8.57 13.72 57.18
C ASP A 579 -8.40 13.19 55.73
N PRO A 580 -8.59 14.03 54.69
CA PRO A 580 -8.44 13.65 53.28
C PRO A 580 -7.06 13.08 52.90
N ARG A 581 -6.05 13.19 53.78
CA ARG A 581 -4.69 12.70 53.53
C ARG A 581 -4.52 11.18 53.59
N PHE A 582 -5.54 10.42 54.02
CA PHE A 582 -5.46 8.97 54.16
C PHE A 582 -6.25 8.15 53.12
N LEU A 583 -6.67 8.77 52.01
CA LEU A 583 -7.15 8.07 50.82
C LEU A 583 -5.98 7.76 49.88
N PRO A 584 -5.81 6.52 49.37
CA PRO A 584 -4.78 6.23 48.38
C PRO A 584 -5.06 6.98 47.06
N PRO A 585 -4.05 7.57 46.40
CA PRO A 585 -4.27 8.33 45.18
C PRO A 585 -4.56 7.38 44.00
N SER A 586 -5.62 7.67 43.23
CA SER A 586 -5.88 7.00 41.96
C SER A 586 -4.85 7.43 40.91
N PRO A 587 -4.38 6.53 40.03
CA PRO A 587 -3.44 6.95 38.99
C PRO A 587 -4.19 7.58 37.81
N PHE A 588 -3.67 8.71 37.35
CA PHE A 588 -3.96 9.45 36.10
C PHE A 588 -5.02 10.57 36.14
N ARG A 589 -4.50 11.81 36.17
CA ARG A 589 -5.10 13.03 35.60
C ARG A 589 -4.22 13.48 34.43
N TYR A 590 -4.79 13.57 33.23
CA TYR A 590 -4.17 14.24 32.09
C TYR A 590 -4.44 15.75 32.21
N VAL A 591 -3.41 16.58 32.05
CA VAL A 591 -3.50 18.05 32.06
C VAL A 591 -3.11 18.52 30.66
N GLY A 592 -3.98 19.29 30.02
CA GLY A 592 -3.68 19.93 28.73
C GLY A 592 -2.64 21.05 28.87
N PRO A 593 -2.11 21.60 27.77
CA PRO A 593 -1.01 22.58 27.79
C PRO A 593 -1.33 23.90 28.52
N SER A 594 -2.59 24.17 28.85
CA SER A 594 -3.05 25.38 29.58
C SER A 594 -3.54 25.11 31.01
N GLY A 595 -3.41 23.89 31.55
CA GLY A 595 -3.60 23.67 32.99
C GLY A 595 -5.05 23.53 33.50
N GLU A 596 -6.09 23.56 32.66
CA GLU A 596 -7.48 23.37 33.13
C GLU A 596 -8.06 21.96 32.91
N GLN A 597 -8.88 21.52 33.87
CA GLN A 597 -9.62 20.26 33.90
C GLN A 597 -10.96 20.38 33.16
N LEU A 598 -11.21 19.54 32.14
CA LEU A 598 -12.53 19.42 31.52
C LEU A 598 -13.36 18.34 32.24
N LYS A 599 -14.61 18.68 32.59
CA LYS A 599 -15.62 17.73 33.11
C LYS A 599 -16.46 17.16 31.95
N PRO A 600 -16.91 15.89 32.02
CA PRO A 600 -17.73 15.28 30.98
C PRO A 600 -19.24 15.43 31.28
N ALA A 601 -19.89 16.39 30.63
CA ALA A 601 -21.30 16.41 30.20
C ALA A 601 -21.61 17.82 29.65
N GLU A 602 -22.53 17.89 28.68
CA GLU A 602 -23.05 19.10 28.01
C GLU A 602 -22.25 19.57 26.78
N ILE A 603 -22.55 18.93 25.64
CA ILE A 603 -22.42 19.56 24.32
C ILE A 603 -23.85 19.67 23.78
N ALA A 604 -24.51 20.76 24.13
CA ALA A 604 -25.57 21.36 23.34
C ALA A 604 -24.99 22.63 22.69
N ILE A 605 -25.43 22.86 21.46
CA ILE A 605 -25.00 23.88 20.51
C ILE A 605 -25.08 25.29 21.10
N GLU A 606 -24.03 26.10 20.97
CA GLU A 606 -24.17 27.51 20.61
C GLU A 606 -22.86 28.11 20.07
N ARG A 607 -22.98 28.78 18.91
CA ARG A 607 -21.96 29.55 18.22
C ARG A 607 -21.74 30.86 18.99
N GLU A 608 -20.49 31.29 19.21
CA GLU A 608 -20.09 32.69 18.99
C GLU A 608 -18.57 32.96 19.11
N LYS A 609 -18.07 33.67 18.08
CA LYS A 609 -17.03 34.72 18.02
C LYS A 609 -15.64 34.49 18.64
N ALA A 610 -14.66 34.27 17.74
CA ALA A 610 -13.24 34.44 18.00
C ALA A 610 -12.82 35.94 17.95
N PRO A 611 -11.86 36.39 18.77
CA PRO A 611 -11.28 37.72 18.69
C PRO A 611 -10.12 37.78 17.69
N GLU A 612 -10.05 38.91 16.99
CA GLU A 612 -8.97 39.30 16.08
C GLU A 612 -7.61 39.35 16.80
N ALA A 613 -6.60 38.69 16.19
CA ALA A 613 -5.20 38.89 16.53
C ALA A 613 -4.49 39.51 15.32
N SER A 614 -3.99 40.71 15.58
CA SER A 614 -3.21 41.62 14.75
C SER A 614 -1.97 41.00 14.10
N GLN A 615 -1.77 41.35 12.82
CA GLN A 615 -0.61 41.08 11.98
C GLN A 615 0.69 41.69 12.54
N PRO A 616 1.85 41.14 12.15
CA PRO A 616 3.03 41.96 11.87
C PRO A 616 3.45 41.79 10.41
N GLU A 617 3.12 42.80 9.60
CA GLU A 617 3.83 43.12 8.36
C GLU A 617 5.23 43.66 8.71
N THR A 618 6.29 42.94 8.34
CA THR A 618 7.62 43.44 7.89
C THR A 618 8.69 42.35 8.00
N ALA A 619 8.65 41.37 7.09
CA ALA A 619 9.80 40.51 6.78
C ALA A 619 9.61 39.84 5.41
N GLN A 620 9.43 40.62 4.36
CA GLN A 620 9.24 40.12 2.99
C GLN A 620 10.08 40.86 1.94
N ALA A 621 11.23 41.40 2.32
CA ALA A 621 12.18 41.97 1.37
C ALA A 621 13.47 41.13 1.33
N ALA A 622 13.75 40.61 0.13
CA ALA A 622 14.97 39.94 -0.35
C ALA A 622 15.05 38.40 -0.24
N LEU A 623 14.37 37.71 -1.18
CA LEU A 623 14.87 36.46 -1.78
C LEU A 623 14.77 36.60 -3.32
N PRO A 624 15.81 36.25 -4.12
CA PRO A 624 15.83 36.52 -5.56
C PRO A 624 15.07 35.48 -6.39
N GLN A 625 14.14 35.97 -7.22
CA GLN A 625 13.80 35.56 -8.59
C GLN A 625 13.99 34.08 -9.03
N VAL A 626 13.18 33.15 -8.51
CA VAL A 626 12.85 31.88 -9.20
C VAL A 626 11.33 31.66 -9.31
N GLN A 627 10.53 32.68 -9.05
CA GLN A 627 9.08 32.65 -9.25
C GLN A 627 8.72 33.26 -10.61
N GLN A 628 8.83 32.46 -11.66
CA GLN A 628 7.96 32.60 -12.82
C GLN A 628 7.01 31.41 -12.87
N ALA A 629 5.75 31.76 -12.62
CA ALA A 629 4.53 30.96 -12.54
C ALA A 629 4.49 29.68 -13.40
N PHE A 630 4.46 28.53 -12.74
CA PHE A 630 3.75 27.36 -13.27
C PHE A 630 2.32 27.42 -12.71
N THR A 631 1.38 27.95 -13.48
CA THR A 631 -0.05 27.82 -13.17
C THR A 631 -0.56 26.68 -14.05
N PRO A 632 -0.95 25.52 -13.50
CA PRO A 632 -1.48 24.44 -14.31
C PRO A 632 -2.76 24.93 -15.00
N PRO A 633 -2.95 24.69 -16.32
CA PRO A 633 -4.20 24.98 -16.98
C PRO A 633 -5.33 24.22 -16.26
N ALA A 634 -6.30 24.93 -15.71
CA ALA A 634 -7.55 24.31 -15.28
C ALA A 634 -8.25 23.75 -16.52
N GLY A 635 -8.63 22.46 -16.51
CA GLY A 635 -9.40 21.85 -17.60
C GLY A 635 -8.65 20.90 -18.54
N ILE A 636 -7.43 20.43 -18.22
CA ILE A 636 -6.73 19.44 -19.08
C ILE A 636 -7.52 18.13 -19.24
N PHE A 637 -8.26 17.71 -18.21
CA PHE A 637 -9.19 16.58 -18.35
C PHE A 637 -10.52 16.94 -19.01
N ASP A 638 -10.86 18.22 -19.13
CA ASP A 638 -11.99 18.67 -19.96
C ASP A 638 -11.61 18.63 -21.44
N GLU A 639 -10.33 18.83 -21.81
CA GLU A 639 -9.80 18.52 -23.15
C GLU A 639 -9.75 17.00 -23.45
N LEU A 640 -9.77 16.15 -22.41
CA LEU A 640 -9.85 14.69 -22.51
C LEU A 640 -11.27 14.14 -22.35
N LYS A 641 -12.25 14.96 -21.92
CA LYS A 641 -13.65 14.58 -21.96
C LYS A 641 -14.06 14.55 -23.42
N ASP A 642 -14.69 13.46 -23.83
CA ASP A 642 -15.39 13.46 -25.12
C ASP A 642 -16.28 14.72 -25.15
N PRO A 643 -16.31 15.49 -26.25
CA PRO A 643 -17.18 16.66 -26.35
C PRO A 643 -18.60 16.26 -25.91
N ASN A 644 -19.34 17.17 -25.27
CA ASN A 644 -20.68 16.89 -24.80
C ASN A 644 -21.46 16.12 -25.89
N PRO A 645 -21.98 14.91 -25.63
CA PRO A 645 -22.54 14.07 -26.69
C PRO A 645 -23.74 14.74 -27.37
N PHE A 646 -24.41 15.69 -26.71
CA PHE A 646 -25.42 16.53 -27.34
C PHE A 646 -24.82 17.52 -28.34
N GLU A 647 -23.70 18.17 -27.99
CA GLU A 647 -22.96 19.05 -28.92
C GLU A 647 -22.36 18.27 -30.08
N GLN A 648 -21.87 17.03 -29.85
CA GLN A 648 -21.40 16.15 -30.92
C GLN A 648 -22.52 15.80 -31.89
N LEU A 649 -23.73 15.53 -31.38
CA LEU A 649 -24.89 15.27 -32.22
C LEU A 649 -25.29 16.51 -33.03
N ASP A 650 -25.28 17.68 -32.42
CA ASP A 650 -25.62 18.95 -33.07
C ASP A 650 -24.62 19.33 -34.16
N ALA A 651 -23.33 19.05 -33.94
CA ALA A 651 -22.25 19.27 -34.89
C ALA A 651 -22.32 18.37 -36.14
N LEU A 652 -23.01 17.22 -36.07
CA LEU A 652 -23.20 16.39 -37.26
C LEU A 652 -24.12 17.09 -38.27
N VAL A 653 -23.63 17.15 -39.51
CA VAL A 653 -24.34 17.72 -40.67
C VAL A 653 -25.61 16.90 -40.95
N GLY A 654 -26.76 17.58 -41.03
CA GLY A 654 -28.07 16.95 -41.24
C GLY A 654 -28.68 16.32 -39.98
N LEU A 655 -29.39 15.19 -40.16
CA LEU A 655 -29.96 14.33 -39.11
C LEU A 655 -31.12 14.93 -38.27
N THR A 656 -31.95 15.79 -38.84
CA THR A 656 -33.09 16.44 -38.16
C THR A 656 -34.00 15.44 -37.41
N LYS A 657 -34.30 14.29 -38.02
CA LYS A 657 -35.12 13.23 -37.42
C LYS A 657 -34.45 12.59 -36.20
N VAL A 658 -33.12 12.42 -36.21
CA VAL A 658 -32.35 11.89 -35.08
C VAL A 658 -32.35 12.88 -33.94
N LYS A 659 -32.08 14.16 -34.23
CA LYS A 659 -32.06 15.24 -33.23
C LYS A 659 -33.41 15.39 -32.54
N ALA A 660 -34.51 15.36 -33.31
CA ALA A 660 -35.87 15.35 -32.76
C ALA A 660 -36.14 14.14 -31.85
N ARG A 661 -35.62 12.96 -32.19
CA ARG A 661 -35.79 11.75 -31.38
C ARG A 661 -34.99 11.80 -30.08
N VAL A 662 -33.78 12.35 -30.12
CA VAL A 662 -32.96 12.56 -28.93
C VAL A 662 -33.62 13.56 -27.98
N ALA A 663 -34.21 14.65 -28.49
CA ALA A 663 -35.00 15.57 -27.67
C ALA A 663 -36.14 14.85 -26.91
N GLN A 664 -36.87 13.95 -27.56
CA GLN A 664 -37.91 13.16 -26.90
C GLN A 664 -37.37 12.22 -25.80
N LEU A 665 -36.13 11.71 -25.94
CA LEU A 665 -35.50 10.89 -24.90
C LEU A 665 -35.12 11.74 -23.67
N ILE A 666 -34.69 12.98 -23.89
CA ILE A 666 -34.42 13.95 -22.82
C ILE A 666 -35.72 14.24 -22.07
N ASP A 667 -36.79 14.61 -22.78
CA ASP A 667 -38.10 14.91 -22.17
C ASP A 667 -38.60 13.74 -21.30
N HIS A 668 -38.43 12.52 -21.79
CA HIS A 668 -38.82 11.31 -21.04
C HIS A 668 -37.96 11.06 -19.80
N ALA A 669 -36.64 11.27 -19.90
CA ALA A 669 -35.71 11.12 -18.78
C ALA A 669 -35.97 12.17 -17.69
N GLU A 670 -36.23 13.42 -18.08
CA GLU A 670 -36.61 14.51 -17.17
C GLU A 670 -37.94 14.20 -16.47
N TYR A 671 -38.94 13.75 -17.22
CA TYR A 671 -40.23 13.34 -16.65
C TYR A 671 -40.09 12.19 -15.64
N ASN A 672 -39.30 11.16 -15.96
CA ASN A 672 -39.04 10.07 -15.02
C ASN A 672 -38.26 10.52 -13.79
N THR A 673 -37.32 11.44 -13.95
CA THR A 673 -36.60 12.07 -12.83
C THR A 673 -37.56 12.82 -11.91
N ALA A 674 -38.50 13.59 -12.48
CA ALA A 674 -39.55 14.27 -11.71
C ALA A 674 -40.44 13.29 -10.96
N ARG A 675 -40.84 12.17 -11.59
CA ARG A 675 -41.62 11.11 -10.92
C ARG A 675 -40.89 10.50 -9.72
N VAL A 676 -39.61 10.17 -9.88
CA VAL A 676 -38.79 9.58 -8.81
C VAL A 676 -38.60 10.55 -7.65
N ARG A 677 -38.46 11.86 -7.92
CA ARG A 677 -38.41 12.90 -6.86
C ARG A 677 -39.68 12.96 -6.03
N GLU A 678 -40.83 12.72 -6.65
CA GLU A 678 -42.13 12.63 -5.98
C GLU A 678 -42.41 11.24 -5.38
N GLY A 679 -41.41 10.34 -5.33
CA GLY A 679 -41.55 8.99 -4.80
C GLY A 679 -42.39 8.04 -5.67
N LEU A 680 -42.71 8.44 -6.91
CA LEU A 680 -43.46 7.62 -7.86
C LEU A 680 -42.50 6.71 -8.65
N LYS A 681 -43.01 5.54 -9.08
CA LYS A 681 -42.25 4.64 -9.95
C LYS A 681 -42.04 5.27 -11.34
N PRO A 682 -40.84 5.13 -11.93
CA PRO A 682 -40.58 5.57 -13.30
C PRO A 682 -41.43 4.75 -14.30
N ILE A 683 -41.74 5.34 -15.44
CA ILE A 683 -42.42 4.66 -16.55
C ILE A 683 -41.36 3.97 -17.39
N GLU A 684 -41.53 2.67 -17.59
CA GLU A 684 -40.57 1.83 -18.31
C GLU A 684 -40.97 1.67 -19.77
N THR A 685 -40.26 2.36 -20.66
CA THR A 685 -40.40 2.21 -22.12
C THR A 685 -39.30 1.34 -22.70
N SER A 686 -39.52 0.75 -23.88
CA SER A 686 -38.43 0.13 -24.64
C SER A 686 -37.50 1.21 -25.19
N HIS A 687 -36.19 1.05 -24.98
CA HIS A 687 -35.15 1.96 -25.46
C HIS A 687 -34.42 1.42 -26.70
N HIS A 688 -34.85 0.27 -27.23
CA HIS A 688 -34.28 -0.32 -28.44
C HIS A 688 -34.66 0.48 -29.70
N LEU A 689 -33.74 0.54 -30.66
CA LEU A 689 -33.86 1.40 -31.86
C LEU A 689 -33.58 0.61 -33.14
N VAL A 690 -34.19 1.05 -34.24
CA VAL A 690 -33.87 0.59 -35.60
C VAL A 690 -33.31 1.76 -36.38
N PHE A 691 -32.12 1.60 -36.97
CA PHE A 691 -31.49 2.59 -37.85
C PHE A 691 -31.61 2.14 -39.31
N ALA A 692 -32.45 2.81 -40.07
CA ALA A 692 -32.75 2.47 -41.47
C ALA A 692 -32.18 3.54 -42.42
N GLY A 693 -31.33 3.17 -43.37
CA GLY A 693 -30.85 4.10 -44.40
C GLY A 693 -29.62 3.63 -45.17
N ASN A 694 -29.23 4.38 -46.20
CA ASN A 694 -28.11 4.05 -47.08
C ASN A 694 -26.73 4.08 -46.36
N PRO A 695 -25.66 3.49 -46.93
CA PRO A 695 -24.33 3.51 -46.34
C PRO A 695 -23.81 4.94 -46.25
N GLY A 696 -22.98 5.21 -45.25
CA GLY A 696 -22.35 6.54 -45.09
C GLY A 696 -23.30 7.66 -44.67
N THR A 697 -24.51 7.36 -44.19
CA THR A 697 -25.46 8.33 -43.61
C THR A 697 -25.24 8.60 -42.11
N GLY A 698 -24.22 7.99 -41.50
CA GLY A 698 -23.83 8.25 -40.11
C GLY A 698 -24.42 7.31 -39.05
N LYS A 699 -25.09 6.21 -39.43
CA LYS A 699 -25.71 5.24 -38.49
C LYS A 699 -24.81 4.80 -37.32
N THR A 700 -23.61 4.29 -37.60
CA THR A 700 -22.67 3.80 -36.58
C THR A 700 -22.14 4.94 -35.71
N THR A 701 -21.85 6.10 -36.32
CA THR A 701 -21.43 7.32 -35.61
C THR A 701 -22.50 7.79 -34.63
N VAL A 702 -23.75 7.85 -35.08
CA VAL A 702 -24.89 8.24 -34.24
C VAL A 702 -25.13 7.21 -33.13
N ALA A 703 -24.97 5.91 -33.40
CA ALA A 703 -25.15 4.87 -32.39
C ALA A 703 -24.18 5.06 -31.20
N ARG A 704 -22.94 5.45 -31.49
CA ARG A 704 -21.92 5.76 -30.47
C ARG A 704 -22.29 6.99 -29.64
N ILE A 705 -22.79 8.05 -30.28
CA ILE A 705 -23.23 9.27 -29.61
C ILE A 705 -24.46 8.97 -28.74
N VAL A 706 -25.44 8.24 -29.26
CA VAL A 706 -26.65 7.82 -28.53
C VAL A 706 -26.29 6.96 -27.31
N ALA A 707 -25.30 6.08 -27.40
CA ALA A 707 -24.81 5.30 -26.26
C ALA A 707 -24.27 6.21 -25.14
N ALA A 708 -23.53 7.26 -25.50
CA ALA A 708 -23.05 8.26 -24.55
C ALA A 708 -24.21 9.08 -23.95
N ILE A 709 -25.19 9.49 -24.76
CA ILE A 709 -26.40 10.20 -24.28
C ILE A 709 -27.18 9.34 -23.27
N TYR A 710 -27.36 8.05 -23.53
CA TYR A 710 -28.05 7.15 -22.59
C TYR A 710 -27.35 7.05 -21.24
N ARG A 711 -26.01 7.17 -21.20
CA ARG A 711 -25.26 7.26 -19.95
C ARG A 711 -25.52 8.56 -19.21
N GLU A 712 -25.43 9.69 -19.91
CA GLU A 712 -25.64 11.01 -19.32
C GLU A 712 -27.07 11.19 -18.77
N LEU A 713 -28.06 10.60 -19.44
CA LEU A 713 -29.46 10.58 -18.98
C LEU A 713 -29.72 9.55 -17.86
N GLY A 714 -28.71 8.78 -17.43
CA GLY A 714 -28.84 7.76 -16.38
C GLY A 714 -29.64 6.53 -16.78
N ILE A 715 -29.91 6.34 -18.08
CA ILE A 715 -30.61 5.16 -18.62
C ILE A 715 -29.66 3.94 -18.65
N LEU A 716 -28.38 4.15 -18.92
CA LEU A 716 -27.32 3.14 -18.90
C LEU A 716 -26.18 3.55 -17.94
N LYS A 717 -25.49 2.57 -17.33
CA LYS A 717 -24.41 2.89 -16.38
C LYS A 717 -23.06 3.20 -17.04
N LYS A 718 -22.76 2.57 -18.19
CA LYS A 718 -21.44 2.68 -18.86
C LYS A 718 -21.52 3.38 -20.22
N GLY A 719 -22.56 3.12 -21.01
CA GLY A 719 -22.78 3.76 -22.31
C GLY A 719 -21.74 3.42 -23.39
N HIS A 720 -21.03 2.29 -23.27
CA HIS A 720 -20.12 1.79 -24.31
C HIS A 720 -20.91 1.11 -25.43
N LEU A 721 -20.37 1.15 -26.66
CA LEU A 721 -20.96 0.54 -27.85
C LEU A 721 -20.22 -0.77 -28.18
N VAL A 722 -20.96 -1.87 -28.32
CA VAL A 722 -20.46 -3.16 -28.82
C VAL A 722 -21.03 -3.37 -30.21
N GLU A 723 -20.16 -3.41 -31.22
CA GLU A 723 -20.57 -3.63 -32.61
C GLU A 723 -20.55 -5.15 -32.92
N ALA A 724 -21.57 -5.61 -33.64
CA ALA A 724 -21.74 -6.99 -34.06
C ALA A 724 -22.32 -7.04 -35.47
N ASP A 725 -21.88 -8.02 -36.25
CA ASP A 725 -22.51 -8.41 -37.51
C ASP A 725 -23.07 -9.83 -37.38
N ARG A 726 -23.61 -10.37 -38.46
CA ARG A 726 -24.11 -11.76 -38.48
C ARG A 726 -23.06 -12.80 -38.10
N SER A 727 -21.79 -12.61 -38.48
CA SER A 727 -20.72 -13.56 -38.19
C SER A 727 -20.39 -13.63 -36.69
N ALA A 728 -20.60 -12.52 -35.97
CA ALA A 728 -20.41 -12.44 -34.53
C ALA A 728 -21.54 -13.10 -33.72
N LEU A 729 -22.74 -13.24 -34.32
CA LEU A 729 -23.94 -13.72 -33.62
C LEU A 729 -24.35 -15.14 -34.03
N VAL A 730 -24.00 -15.60 -35.23
CA VAL A 730 -24.44 -16.89 -35.76
C VAL A 730 -23.27 -17.87 -35.86
N GLY A 731 -23.39 -19.02 -35.20
CA GLY A 731 -22.36 -20.06 -35.19
C GLY A 731 -22.35 -20.91 -36.46
N LYS A 732 -21.19 -21.53 -36.76
CA LYS A 732 -21.03 -22.46 -37.89
C LYS A 732 -21.64 -23.86 -37.64
N TYR A 733 -21.92 -24.20 -36.38
CA TYR A 733 -22.37 -25.52 -35.94
C TYR A 733 -23.61 -25.43 -35.03
N ILE A 734 -24.47 -26.46 -35.05
CA ILE A 734 -25.68 -26.56 -34.23
C ILE A 734 -25.33 -26.34 -32.75
N GLY A 735 -26.09 -25.47 -32.07
CA GLY A 735 -25.95 -25.22 -30.63
C GLY A 735 -24.85 -24.21 -30.24
N HIS A 736 -24.13 -23.63 -31.21
CA HIS A 736 -23.14 -22.57 -30.95
C HIS A 736 -23.75 -21.15 -31.00
N THR A 737 -24.90 -20.97 -31.63
CA THR A 737 -25.49 -19.65 -31.87
C THR A 737 -26.00 -18.99 -30.59
N GLY A 738 -26.78 -19.69 -29.76
CA GLY A 738 -27.23 -19.16 -28.47
C GLY A 738 -26.08 -18.59 -27.60
N PRO A 739 -25.02 -19.38 -27.33
CA PRO A 739 -23.86 -18.91 -26.56
C PRO A 739 -23.13 -17.69 -27.16
N LEU A 740 -23.06 -17.58 -28.50
CA LEU A 740 -22.45 -16.42 -29.16
C LEU A 740 -23.25 -15.14 -28.94
N VAL A 741 -24.58 -15.23 -29.08
CA VAL A 741 -25.48 -14.10 -28.77
C VAL A 741 -25.38 -13.71 -27.30
N GLU A 742 -25.39 -14.67 -26.38
CA GLU A 742 -25.21 -14.42 -24.95
C GLU A 742 -23.88 -13.73 -24.65
N ALA A 743 -22.78 -14.19 -25.25
CA ALA A 743 -21.47 -13.57 -25.07
C ALA A 743 -21.46 -12.11 -25.53
N LYS A 744 -22.04 -11.82 -26.70
CA LYS A 744 -22.12 -10.45 -27.24
C LYS A 744 -23.04 -9.54 -26.42
N VAL A 745 -24.16 -10.07 -25.94
CA VAL A 745 -25.04 -9.31 -25.03
C VAL A 745 -24.36 -9.04 -23.69
N ASN A 746 -23.64 -10.01 -23.12
CA ASN A 746 -22.91 -9.83 -21.87
C ASN A 746 -21.81 -8.76 -21.99
N GLU A 747 -21.13 -8.71 -23.15
CA GLU A 747 -20.19 -7.63 -23.49
C GLU A 747 -20.89 -6.25 -23.51
N ALA A 748 -22.13 -6.20 -24.00
CA ALA A 748 -22.94 -4.99 -24.14
C ALA A 748 -23.73 -4.58 -22.88
N LEU A 749 -23.69 -5.36 -21.79
CA LEU A 749 -24.43 -5.03 -20.56
C LEU A 749 -23.96 -3.71 -19.94
N ASP A 750 -24.95 -2.91 -19.51
CA ASP A 750 -24.84 -1.51 -19.10
C ASP A 750 -24.41 -0.55 -20.23
N GLY A 751 -24.51 -0.99 -21.49
CA GLY A 751 -24.15 -0.30 -22.72
C GLY A 751 -25.14 -0.58 -23.88
N VAL A 752 -24.65 -0.44 -25.10
CA VAL A 752 -25.42 -0.60 -26.34
C VAL A 752 -24.84 -1.71 -27.21
N LEU A 753 -25.68 -2.64 -27.68
CA LEU A 753 -25.34 -3.61 -28.72
C LEU A 753 -25.82 -3.08 -30.07
N PHE A 754 -24.89 -2.77 -30.97
CA PHE A 754 -25.17 -2.34 -32.34
C PHE A 754 -24.99 -3.50 -33.30
N ILE A 755 -26.08 -3.90 -33.96
CA ILE A 755 -26.09 -4.99 -34.94
C ILE A 755 -26.15 -4.37 -36.33
N ASP A 756 -25.02 -4.34 -37.03
CA ASP A 756 -24.98 -3.84 -38.40
C ASP A 756 -25.50 -4.89 -39.39
N GLU A 757 -26.16 -4.43 -40.43
CA GLU A 757 -26.88 -5.26 -41.41
C GLU A 757 -27.74 -6.36 -40.77
N ALA A 758 -28.52 -5.99 -39.74
CA ALA A 758 -29.26 -6.95 -38.91
C ALA A 758 -30.25 -7.83 -39.69
N TYR A 759 -30.76 -7.34 -40.82
CA TYR A 759 -31.61 -8.10 -41.74
C TYR A 759 -30.95 -9.38 -42.26
N THR A 760 -29.62 -9.43 -42.28
CA THR A 760 -28.88 -10.63 -42.67
C THR A 760 -29.17 -11.79 -41.73
N LEU A 761 -29.61 -11.59 -40.49
CA LEU A 761 -30.02 -12.66 -39.57
C LEU A 761 -31.30 -13.39 -39.99
N ALA A 762 -32.08 -12.82 -40.93
CA ALA A 762 -33.31 -13.40 -41.47
C ALA A 762 -33.34 -13.38 -43.02
N PRO A 763 -32.48 -14.18 -43.70
CA PRO A 763 -32.44 -14.26 -45.17
C PRO A 763 -33.70 -14.94 -45.74
N GLU A 764 -33.98 -14.80 -47.06
CA GLU A 764 -35.24 -15.33 -47.66
C GLU A 764 -35.27 -16.87 -47.68
N ASP A 765 -34.11 -17.49 -47.92
CA ASP A 765 -33.97 -18.94 -48.09
C ASP A 765 -33.45 -19.61 -46.81
N SER A 766 -34.29 -19.65 -45.77
CA SER A 766 -33.92 -20.10 -44.42
C SER A 766 -34.06 -21.62 -44.19
N GLY A 767 -33.75 -22.46 -45.19
CA GLY A 767 -33.94 -23.91 -45.09
C GLY A 767 -32.97 -24.64 -44.14
N SER A 768 -31.80 -24.05 -43.83
CA SER A 768 -30.81 -24.64 -42.91
C SER A 768 -30.00 -23.60 -42.12
N ASP A 769 -30.58 -22.43 -41.86
CA ASP A 769 -29.87 -21.30 -41.25
C ASP A 769 -30.11 -21.19 -39.73
N TYR A 770 -29.07 -20.85 -38.96
CA TYR A 770 -29.14 -20.65 -37.51
C TYR A 770 -29.51 -19.22 -37.10
N GLY A 771 -29.76 -18.33 -38.06
CA GLY A 771 -30.24 -16.96 -37.83
C GLY A 771 -31.50 -16.84 -36.94
N PRO A 772 -32.55 -17.67 -37.13
CA PRO A 772 -33.73 -17.66 -36.25
C PRO A 772 -33.43 -17.99 -34.78
N GLU A 773 -32.44 -18.87 -34.51
CA GLU A 773 -31.98 -19.17 -33.14
C GLU A 773 -31.33 -17.94 -32.50
N ALA A 774 -30.54 -17.18 -33.28
CA ALA A 774 -29.93 -15.94 -32.82
C ALA A 774 -31.00 -14.89 -32.46
N ILE A 775 -32.01 -14.71 -33.33
CA ILE A 775 -33.12 -13.78 -33.10
C ILE A 775 -33.91 -14.17 -31.85
N ALA A 776 -34.25 -15.44 -31.68
CA ALA A 776 -34.98 -15.92 -30.51
C ALA A 776 -34.21 -15.68 -29.21
N THR A 777 -32.90 -15.96 -29.21
CA THR A 777 -32.02 -15.73 -28.05
C THR A 777 -31.89 -14.24 -27.74
N LEU A 778 -31.69 -13.40 -28.77
CA LEU A 778 -31.59 -11.96 -28.62
C LEU A 778 -32.87 -11.35 -28.03
N LEU A 779 -34.04 -11.73 -28.53
CA LEU A 779 -35.33 -11.25 -28.04
C LEU A 779 -35.55 -11.57 -26.55
N LYS A 780 -35.13 -12.77 -26.12
CA LYS A 780 -35.19 -13.16 -24.70
C LYS A 780 -34.28 -12.28 -23.84
N LEU A 781 -33.03 -12.11 -24.25
CA LEU A 781 -32.05 -11.33 -23.50
C LEU A 781 -32.38 -9.83 -23.46
N MET A 782 -32.99 -9.30 -24.51
CA MET A 782 -33.53 -7.94 -24.56
C MET A 782 -34.61 -7.72 -23.49
N GLU A 783 -35.47 -8.72 -23.27
CA GLU A 783 -36.50 -8.68 -22.23
C GLU A 783 -35.88 -8.75 -20.83
N ASP A 784 -35.05 -9.76 -20.59
CA ASP A 784 -34.45 -10.05 -19.29
C ASP A 784 -33.55 -8.90 -18.80
N ASN A 785 -32.95 -8.14 -19.73
CA ASN A 785 -31.97 -7.09 -19.43
C ASN A 785 -32.40 -5.68 -19.87
N ARG A 786 -33.71 -5.42 -20.01
CA ARG A 786 -34.25 -4.15 -20.54
C ARG A 786 -33.79 -2.85 -19.85
N HIS A 787 -33.34 -2.93 -18.59
CA HIS A 787 -32.82 -1.78 -17.82
C HIS A 787 -31.33 -1.55 -17.97
N ARG A 788 -30.62 -2.49 -18.60
CA ARG A 788 -29.16 -2.53 -18.68
C ARG A 788 -28.66 -2.67 -20.10
N LEU A 789 -29.53 -3.00 -21.05
CA LEU A 789 -29.15 -3.26 -22.43
C LEU A 789 -30.02 -2.43 -23.37
N VAL A 790 -29.39 -1.73 -24.29
CA VAL A 790 -30.05 -1.18 -25.46
C VAL A 790 -29.51 -1.87 -26.71
N VAL A 791 -30.40 -2.40 -27.55
CA VAL A 791 -30.02 -2.96 -28.85
C VAL A 791 -30.42 -1.97 -29.94
N ILE A 792 -29.49 -1.71 -30.87
CA ILE A 792 -29.71 -0.92 -32.08
C ILE A 792 -29.51 -1.85 -33.28
N ALA A 793 -30.55 -2.11 -34.05
CA ALA A 793 -30.47 -2.88 -35.29
C ALA A 793 -30.35 -1.92 -36.48
N ALA A 794 -29.34 -2.07 -37.32
CA ALA A 794 -29.08 -1.18 -38.45
C ALA A 794 -29.13 -1.92 -39.79
N GLY A 795 -29.54 -1.22 -40.84
CA GLY A 795 -29.54 -1.76 -42.20
C GLY A 795 -30.20 -0.82 -43.21
N TYR A 796 -30.40 -1.34 -44.41
CA TYR A 796 -31.13 -0.66 -45.48
C TYR A 796 -32.63 -0.63 -45.19
N THR A 797 -33.31 0.42 -45.64
CA THR A 797 -34.69 0.71 -45.22
C THR A 797 -35.66 -0.41 -45.55
N LYS A 798 -35.65 -0.95 -46.78
CA LYS A 798 -36.60 -2.00 -47.20
C LYS A 798 -36.32 -3.33 -46.49
N GLU A 799 -35.04 -3.62 -46.29
CA GLU A 799 -34.51 -4.83 -45.71
C GLU A 799 -34.78 -4.88 -44.20
N MET A 800 -34.71 -3.72 -43.53
CA MET A 800 -35.07 -3.60 -42.12
C MET A 800 -36.57 -3.76 -41.87
N ASP A 801 -37.44 -3.25 -42.76
CA ASP A 801 -38.88 -3.51 -42.66
C ASP A 801 -39.16 -5.02 -42.74
N ARG A 802 -38.52 -5.69 -43.70
CA ARG A 802 -38.62 -7.14 -43.85
C ARG A 802 -38.06 -7.90 -42.64
N PHE A 803 -36.93 -7.46 -42.08
CA PHE A 803 -36.37 -8.05 -40.86
C PHE A 803 -37.35 -7.96 -39.69
N LEU A 804 -38.00 -6.81 -39.50
CA LEU A 804 -38.99 -6.62 -38.45
C LEU A 804 -40.23 -7.51 -38.67
N ASP A 805 -40.63 -7.75 -39.92
CA ASP A 805 -41.74 -8.64 -40.27
C ASP A 805 -41.41 -10.13 -40.12
N SER A 806 -40.13 -10.51 -40.07
CA SER A 806 -39.70 -11.90 -39.93
C SER A 806 -40.12 -12.54 -38.60
N ASN A 807 -40.29 -11.74 -37.54
CA ASN A 807 -40.70 -12.21 -36.23
C ASN A 807 -41.55 -11.15 -35.52
N PRO A 808 -42.82 -11.43 -35.13
CA PRO A 808 -43.67 -10.47 -34.42
C PRO A 808 -43.04 -9.87 -33.15
N GLY A 809 -42.16 -10.62 -32.48
CA GLY A 809 -41.42 -10.17 -31.29
C GLY A 809 -40.44 -9.04 -31.58
N LEU A 810 -39.93 -8.91 -32.81
CA LEU A 810 -39.06 -7.81 -33.23
C LEU A 810 -39.84 -6.50 -33.31
N ARG A 811 -41.00 -6.47 -34.00
CA ARG A 811 -41.85 -5.26 -34.06
C ARG A 811 -42.27 -4.75 -32.68
N SER A 812 -42.53 -5.66 -31.74
CA SER A 812 -42.91 -5.29 -30.37
C SER A 812 -41.76 -4.65 -29.58
N ARG A 813 -40.54 -5.19 -29.70
CA ARG A 813 -39.38 -4.72 -28.92
C ARG A 813 -38.67 -3.53 -29.57
N PHE A 814 -38.65 -3.48 -30.89
CA PHE A 814 -38.12 -2.37 -31.70
C PHE A 814 -39.22 -1.40 -32.11
N ALA A 815 -39.85 -0.76 -31.12
CA ALA A 815 -40.96 0.17 -31.35
C ALA A 815 -40.55 1.49 -32.05
N ASN A 816 -39.24 1.78 -32.14
CA ASN A 816 -38.73 3.07 -32.59
C ASN A 816 -37.78 2.90 -33.78
N THR A 817 -38.18 3.42 -34.94
CA THR A 817 -37.36 3.44 -36.16
C THR A 817 -36.91 4.86 -36.47
N ILE A 818 -35.61 5.04 -36.69
CA ILE A 818 -34.98 6.26 -37.16
C ILE A 818 -34.54 6.04 -38.61
N VAL A 819 -35.11 6.82 -39.52
CA VAL A 819 -34.74 6.82 -40.94
C VAL A 819 -33.65 7.87 -41.17
N PHE A 820 -32.53 7.41 -41.74
CA PHE A 820 -31.38 8.21 -42.14
C PHE A 820 -31.48 8.52 -43.63
N ASP A 821 -31.83 9.76 -43.95
CA ASP A 821 -31.95 10.24 -45.33
C ASP A 821 -30.56 10.46 -45.96
N ASP A 822 -30.47 10.41 -47.29
CA ASP A 822 -29.22 10.74 -48.00
C ASP A 822 -28.86 12.21 -47.82
N HIS A 823 -27.56 12.49 -47.71
CA HIS A 823 -27.05 13.85 -47.63
C HIS A 823 -27.24 14.60 -48.95
N GLY A 824 -27.70 15.86 -48.86
CA GLY A 824 -27.81 16.77 -49.99
C GLY A 824 -26.44 17.21 -50.52
N PRO A 825 -26.34 17.77 -51.74
CA PRO A 825 -25.08 18.26 -52.31
C PRO A 825 -24.35 19.24 -51.38
N GLU A 826 -25.06 20.18 -50.78
CA GLU A 826 -24.52 21.16 -49.83
C GLU A 826 -23.95 20.49 -48.58
N GLU A 827 -24.65 19.49 -48.05
CA GLU A 827 -24.21 18.71 -46.88
C GLU A 827 -22.97 17.88 -47.20
N LEU A 828 -22.94 17.24 -48.37
CA LEU A 828 -21.79 16.45 -48.84
C LEU A 828 -20.55 17.32 -49.03
N THR A 829 -20.71 18.53 -49.56
CA THR A 829 -19.63 19.52 -49.69
C THR A 829 -19.15 20.00 -48.32
N GLN A 830 -20.07 20.25 -47.38
CA GLN A 830 -19.72 20.64 -46.03
C GLN A 830 -18.85 19.57 -45.35
N ILE A 831 -19.22 18.29 -45.50
CA ILE A 831 -18.42 17.17 -44.95
C ILE A 831 -16.98 17.17 -45.50
N VAL A 832 -16.78 17.46 -46.80
CA VAL A 832 -15.42 17.57 -47.36
C VAL A 832 -14.64 18.73 -46.75
N MET A 833 -15.31 19.87 -46.54
CA MET A 833 -14.68 21.04 -45.94
C MET A 833 -14.32 20.85 -44.47
N ASP A 834 -15.19 20.18 -43.72
CA ASP A 834 -14.91 19.82 -42.33
C ASP A 834 -13.72 18.86 -42.24
N LEU A 835 -13.58 17.92 -43.20
CA LEU A 835 -12.42 17.02 -43.29
C LEU A 835 -11.13 17.76 -43.62
N PHE A 836 -11.16 18.79 -44.47
CA PHE A 836 -9.98 19.65 -44.70
C PHE A 836 -9.59 20.38 -43.41
N ALA A 837 -10.55 21.06 -42.77
CA ALA A 837 -10.31 21.81 -41.55
C ALA A 837 -9.78 20.92 -40.41
N SER A 838 -10.31 19.70 -40.25
CA SER A 838 -9.89 18.77 -39.18
C SER A 838 -8.46 18.26 -39.35
N HIS A 839 -7.88 18.34 -40.55
CA HIS A 839 -6.51 17.91 -40.85
C HIS A 839 -5.57 19.08 -41.16
N GLU A 840 -5.93 20.28 -40.70
CA GLU A 840 -5.14 21.52 -40.90
C GLU A 840 -4.96 21.93 -42.38
N PHE A 841 -5.84 21.44 -43.27
CA PHE A 841 -5.89 21.92 -44.65
C PHE A 841 -6.76 23.17 -44.78
N THR A 842 -6.39 24.04 -45.71
CA THR A 842 -7.13 25.25 -46.08
C THR A 842 -7.59 25.12 -47.53
N ALA A 843 -8.81 25.56 -47.82
CA ALA A 843 -9.39 25.52 -49.16
C ALA A 843 -10.04 26.87 -49.46
N SER A 844 -9.81 27.40 -50.67
CA SER A 844 -10.42 28.65 -51.14
C SER A 844 -11.92 28.48 -51.44
N GLU A 845 -12.66 29.59 -51.55
CA GLU A 845 -14.07 29.56 -52.02
C GLU A 845 -14.19 28.92 -53.41
N GLU A 846 -13.24 29.16 -54.32
CA GLU A 846 -13.22 28.53 -55.64
C GLU A 846 -13.09 27.00 -55.56
N THR A 847 -12.31 26.50 -54.60
CA THR A 847 -12.17 25.06 -54.34
C THR A 847 -13.48 24.49 -53.81
N ARG A 848 -14.17 25.25 -52.94
CA ARG A 848 -15.50 24.91 -52.43
C ARG A 848 -16.53 24.77 -53.53
N ASP A 849 -16.58 25.73 -54.43
CA ASP A 849 -17.54 25.74 -55.52
C ASP A 849 -17.30 24.57 -56.47
N LYS A 850 -16.03 24.22 -56.73
CA LYS A 850 -15.70 23.05 -57.56
C LYS A 850 -16.09 21.73 -56.88
N VAL A 851 -15.84 21.58 -55.57
CA VAL A 851 -16.31 20.41 -54.81
C VAL A 851 -17.84 20.35 -54.81
N PHE A 852 -18.53 21.49 -54.67
CA PHE A 852 -19.98 21.57 -54.71
C PHE A 852 -20.56 21.13 -56.06
N LEU A 853 -20.02 21.62 -57.17
CA LEU A 853 -20.44 21.21 -58.51
C LEU A 853 -20.23 19.70 -58.74
N LEU A 854 -19.14 19.14 -58.22
CA LEU A 854 -18.88 17.69 -58.27
C LEU A 854 -19.93 16.92 -57.44
N MET A 855 -20.20 17.35 -56.21
CA MET A 855 -21.20 16.71 -55.35
C MET A 855 -22.61 16.79 -55.95
N MET A 856 -22.99 17.93 -56.55
CA MET A 856 -24.25 18.07 -57.29
C MET A 856 -24.35 17.04 -58.43
N ARG A 857 -23.28 16.87 -59.21
CA ARG A 857 -23.25 15.90 -60.32
C ARG A 857 -23.40 14.46 -59.82
N LEU A 858 -22.66 14.09 -58.79
CA LEU A 858 -22.70 12.74 -58.20
C LEU A 858 -24.05 12.46 -57.52
N TRP A 859 -24.65 13.45 -56.89
CA TRP A 859 -25.96 13.34 -56.25
C TRP A 859 -27.09 13.21 -57.29
N ALA A 860 -27.02 13.94 -58.40
CA ALA A 860 -28.00 13.83 -59.50
C ALA A 860 -27.96 12.45 -60.18
N GLY A 861 -26.78 11.82 -60.26
CA GLY A 861 -26.59 10.47 -60.79
C GLY A 861 -26.66 9.34 -59.75
N LYS A 862 -27.23 9.59 -58.56
CA LYS A 862 -27.16 8.62 -57.46
C LYS A 862 -27.98 7.35 -57.74
N GLY A 863 -27.36 6.19 -57.50
CA GLY A 863 -28.03 4.89 -57.47
C GLY A 863 -28.68 4.57 -56.12
N PRO A 864 -29.36 3.42 -55.99
CA PRO A 864 -30.05 2.99 -54.77
C PRO A 864 -29.13 2.78 -53.56
N HIS A 865 -27.83 2.55 -53.77
CA HIS A 865 -26.82 2.33 -52.71
C HIS A 865 -25.78 3.46 -52.65
N PHE A 866 -26.22 4.71 -52.75
CA PHE A 866 -25.32 5.86 -52.72
C PHE A 866 -24.51 5.95 -51.42
N GLY A 867 -23.20 6.20 -51.54
CA GLY A 867 -22.24 6.11 -50.44
C GLY A 867 -22.21 7.29 -49.45
N ASN A 868 -22.93 8.38 -49.72
CA ASN A 868 -23.06 9.56 -48.83
C ASN A 868 -21.70 10.07 -48.30
N ALA A 869 -21.49 10.16 -46.97
CA ALA A 869 -20.23 10.64 -46.39
C ALA A 869 -19.01 9.79 -46.79
N ARG A 870 -19.20 8.53 -47.17
CA ARG A 870 -18.12 7.70 -47.75
C ARG A 870 -17.67 8.25 -49.10
N THR A 871 -18.60 8.73 -49.92
CA THR A 871 -18.31 9.45 -51.17
C THR A 871 -17.52 10.73 -50.87
N SER A 872 -17.97 11.55 -49.91
CA SER A 872 -17.24 12.76 -49.49
C SER A 872 -15.82 12.45 -49.02
N ARG A 873 -15.62 11.38 -48.22
CA ARG A 873 -14.28 10.96 -47.79
C ARG A 873 -13.39 10.53 -48.96
N ASN A 874 -13.92 9.76 -49.90
CA ASN A 874 -13.16 9.35 -51.09
C ASN A 874 -12.70 10.56 -51.91
N ILE A 875 -13.57 11.56 -52.09
CA ILE A 875 -13.22 12.81 -52.78
C ILE A 875 -12.15 13.59 -52.01
N TYR A 876 -12.28 13.72 -50.69
CA TYR A 876 -11.25 14.32 -49.84
C TYR A 876 -9.88 13.63 -49.99
N GLU A 877 -9.85 12.29 -49.92
CA GLU A 877 -8.61 11.51 -50.06
C GLU A 877 -7.97 11.70 -51.44
N GLU A 878 -8.79 11.84 -52.48
CA GLU A 878 -8.31 12.11 -53.85
C GLU A 878 -7.76 13.54 -53.98
N CYS A 879 -8.41 14.54 -53.38
CA CYS A 879 -7.88 15.90 -53.30
C CYS A 879 -6.51 15.94 -52.60
N VAL A 880 -6.37 15.27 -51.45
CA VAL A 880 -5.11 15.21 -50.70
C VAL A 880 -4.03 14.46 -51.49
N ARG A 881 -4.40 13.43 -52.25
CA ARG A 881 -3.47 12.72 -53.15
C ARG A 881 -2.95 13.62 -54.26
N ASN A 882 -3.82 14.43 -54.86
CA ASN A 882 -3.43 15.39 -55.88
C ASN A 882 -2.52 16.49 -55.30
N LEU A 883 -2.84 16.99 -54.10
CA LEU A 883 -1.98 17.90 -53.34
C LEU A 883 -0.59 17.32 -53.08
N MET A 884 -0.50 16.06 -52.62
CA MET A 884 0.77 15.36 -52.39
C MET A 884 1.57 15.25 -53.69
N SER A 885 0.92 14.89 -54.79
CA SER A 885 1.56 14.80 -56.11
C SER A 885 2.10 16.16 -56.57
N ARG A 886 1.30 17.23 -56.44
CA ARG A 886 1.71 18.61 -56.77
C ARG A 886 2.92 19.04 -55.93
N THR A 887 2.85 18.82 -54.63
CA THR A 887 3.88 19.29 -53.67
C THR A 887 5.19 18.50 -53.76
N SER A 888 5.13 17.23 -54.17
CA SER A 888 6.32 16.38 -54.36
C SER A 888 7.30 16.89 -55.43
N THR A 889 6.86 17.80 -56.30
CA THR A 889 7.71 18.42 -57.33
C THR A 889 8.59 19.56 -56.79
N HIS A 890 8.40 19.97 -55.53
CA HIS A 890 9.21 20.99 -54.86
C HIS A 890 10.29 20.34 -53.97
N ASP A 891 11.54 20.81 -54.08
CA ASP A 891 12.69 20.30 -53.31
C ASP A 891 12.56 20.58 -51.79
N ARG A 892 11.88 21.67 -51.42
CA ARG A 892 11.51 22.04 -50.04
C ARG A 892 10.18 22.80 -50.02
N PRO A 893 9.03 22.12 -49.91
CA PRO A 893 7.74 22.80 -49.89
C PRO A 893 7.54 23.61 -48.60
N THR A 894 6.93 24.78 -48.73
CA THR A 894 6.58 25.63 -47.58
C THR A 894 5.37 25.07 -46.83
N ARG A 895 5.14 25.54 -45.58
CA ARG A 895 3.96 25.15 -44.81
C ARG A 895 2.66 25.40 -45.59
N GLU A 896 2.54 26.58 -46.19
CA GLU A 896 1.39 26.97 -47.00
C GLU A 896 1.16 25.99 -48.16
N GLN A 897 2.21 25.60 -48.88
CA GLN A 897 2.13 24.63 -49.98
C GLN A 897 1.71 23.23 -49.53
N LEU A 898 2.04 22.85 -48.28
CA LEU A 898 1.64 21.56 -47.70
C LEU A 898 0.20 21.56 -47.18
N THR A 899 -0.39 22.74 -46.94
CA THR A 899 -1.70 22.88 -46.30
C THR A 899 -2.79 23.45 -47.22
N GLU A 900 -2.45 24.12 -48.32
CA GLU A 900 -3.42 24.76 -49.22
C GLU A 900 -3.87 23.82 -50.35
N VAL A 901 -5.15 23.45 -50.34
CA VAL A 901 -5.82 22.69 -51.39
C VAL A 901 -6.39 23.65 -52.43
N LEU A 902 -5.98 23.48 -53.69
CA LEU A 902 -6.39 24.33 -54.80
C LEU A 902 -7.52 23.69 -55.61
N PRO A 903 -8.26 24.47 -56.44
CA PRO A 903 -9.29 23.91 -57.30
C PRO A 903 -8.77 22.82 -58.24
N GLU A 904 -7.50 22.91 -58.68
CA GLU A 904 -6.85 21.91 -59.53
C GLU A 904 -6.71 20.54 -58.86
N ASP A 905 -6.65 20.51 -57.52
CA ASP A 905 -6.53 19.26 -56.75
C ASP A 905 -7.88 18.51 -56.68
N VAL A 906 -9.02 19.17 -56.97
CA VAL A 906 -10.34 18.54 -56.99
C VAL A 906 -10.49 17.64 -58.23
N PRO A 907 -10.75 16.33 -58.07
CA PRO A 907 -10.82 15.39 -59.18
C PRO A 907 -12.05 15.61 -60.06
N ASP A 908 -11.96 15.23 -61.33
CA ASP A 908 -13.10 15.21 -62.26
C ASP A 908 -13.64 13.78 -62.39
N VAL A 909 -14.44 13.38 -61.40
CA VAL A 909 -15.02 12.02 -61.32
C VAL A 909 -16.37 12.00 -62.03
N GLN A 910 -16.56 11.03 -62.93
CA GLN A 910 -17.87 10.73 -63.54
C GLN A 910 -18.68 9.80 -62.63
N PRO A 911 -20.02 9.94 -62.55
CA PRO A 911 -20.86 8.94 -61.89
C PRO A 911 -20.61 7.58 -62.56
N LYS A 912 -20.22 6.57 -61.77
CA LYS A 912 -20.11 5.21 -62.29
C LYS A 912 -21.52 4.67 -62.48
N ASP A 913 -21.86 4.30 -63.71
CA ASP A 913 -23.05 3.49 -63.98
C ASP A 913 -22.97 2.20 -63.15
N GLY A 914 -24.06 1.90 -62.44
CA GLY A 914 -24.09 0.93 -61.34
C GLY A 914 -23.47 -0.42 -61.70
N ASP A 915 -22.49 -0.85 -60.91
CA ASP A 915 -21.97 -2.21 -60.95
C ASP A 915 -22.31 -2.93 -59.65
N ASP A 916 -22.90 -4.10 -59.84
CA ASP A 916 -23.53 -4.99 -58.89
C ASP A 916 -22.45 -5.99 -58.44
N SER A 917 -21.75 -5.71 -57.34
CA SER A 917 -20.88 -6.72 -56.72
C SER A 917 -20.62 -6.44 -55.23
N GLY A 918 -21.39 -7.12 -54.39
CA GLY A 918 -20.96 -7.46 -53.04
C GLY A 918 -19.90 -8.57 -53.11
N GLY A 919 -18.75 -8.38 -52.45
CA GLY A 919 -17.82 -9.46 -52.15
C GLY A 919 -16.34 -9.07 -52.04
N GLY A 920 -15.80 -9.16 -50.81
CA GLY A 920 -14.45 -9.66 -50.53
C GLY A 920 -13.24 -8.84 -50.99
N LEU A 921 -12.60 -8.16 -50.05
CA LEU A 921 -11.20 -7.74 -50.16
C LEU A 921 -10.27 -8.95 -49.93
N ASP A 922 -9.87 -9.62 -51.01
CA ASP A 922 -8.62 -10.41 -51.01
C ASP A 922 -7.46 -9.47 -51.37
N GLN A 923 -6.54 -9.30 -50.42
CA GLN A 923 -5.28 -8.58 -50.63
C GLN A 923 -4.32 -9.46 -51.45
N GLU A 924 -4.07 -9.06 -52.70
CA GLU A 924 -2.97 -9.59 -53.49
C GLU A 924 -1.61 -9.29 -52.82
N ARG A 925 -0.87 -10.36 -52.53
CA ARG A 925 0.55 -10.32 -52.18
C ARG A 925 1.37 -9.99 -53.42
N GLY A 926 2.04 -8.84 -53.40
CA GLY A 926 3.07 -8.50 -54.37
C GLY A 926 4.29 -9.43 -54.26
N ALA A 927 4.50 -10.26 -55.29
CA ALA A 927 5.77 -10.92 -55.57
C ALA A 927 6.76 -9.93 -56.22
N PRO A 928 8.07 -9.99 -55.92
CA PRO A 928 9.06 -9.08 -56.49
C PRO A 928 9.43 -9.47 -57.93
N ARG A 929 9.58 -8.43 -58.75
CA ARG A 929 9.97 -8.47 -60.17
C ARG A 929 11.37 -9.05 -60.37
N SER A 930 11.48 -10.02 -61.27
CA SER A 930 12.74 -10.50 -61.85
C SER A 930 13.17 -9.62 -63.03
N HIS A 931 14.37 -9.03 -62.94
CA HIS A 931 15.15 -8.62 -64.11
C HIS A 931 16.39 -9.51 -64.23
N ALA A 932 16.56 -10.10 -65.40
CA ALA A 932 17.68 -10.93 -65.78
C ALA A 932 18.88 -10.09 -66.26
N SER A 933 20.10 -10.47 -65.89
CA SER A 933 21.24 -10.53 -66.83
C SER A 933 22.49 -11.21 -66.24
N LYS A 934 22.96 -12.25 -66.95
CA LYS A 934 24.35 -12.58 -67.30
C LYS A 934 25.46 -12.55 -66.24
N SER A 935 26.06 -13.72 -65.99
CA SER A 935 27.46 -14.09 -66.32
C SER A 935 27.88 -15.26 -65.43
N GLU A 936 28.10 -16.43 -66.04
CA GLU A 936 29.43 -17.03 -66.24
C GLU A 936 30.26 -17.27 -64.97
N GLY A 937 30.45 -18.56 -64.66
CA GLY A 937 31.80 -19.10 -64.72
C GLY A 937 32.52 -19.39 -63.40
N LYS A 938 32.81 -20.69 -63.24
CA LYS A 938 33.93 -21.31 -62.50
C LYS A 938 33.83 -21.32 -60.97
N ALA A 939 34.41 -22.25 -60.25
CA ALA A 939 34.90 -23.63 -60.43
C ALA A 939 35.58 -23.98 -59.10
N LYS A 940 35.61 -25.29 -58.77
CA LYS A 940 36.43 -25.92 -57.70
C LYS A 940 35.96 -25.61 -56.27
N GLY A 941 35.89 -26.57 -55.34
CA GLY A 941 36.23 -27.98 -55.39
C GLY A 941 36.36 -28.52 -53.96
N SER A 942 36.14 -29.83 -53.83
CA SER A 942 36.84 -30.74 -52.91
C SER A 942 36.79 -30.50 -51.39
N SER A 943 36.12 -31.43 -50.69
CA SER A 943 36.67 -32.37 -49.69
C SER A 943 35.66 -32.60 -48.55
N ARG A 944 35.11 -33.82 -48.41
CA ARG A 944 35.60 -34.91 -47.53
C ARG A 944 35.82 -34.47 -46.08
N GLY A 945 35.00 -34.99 -45.15
CA GLY A 945 35.35 -34.99 -43.73
C GLY A 945 34.22 -35.44 -42.81
N LYS A 946 34.35 -36.65 -42.26
CA LYS A 946 33.49 -37.26 -41.23
C LYS A 946 33.68 -36.61 -39.85
N GLY A 947 32.70 -36.85 -38.97
CA GLY A 947 32.79 -36.72 -37.50
C GLY A 947 31.78 -35.68 -37.00
N GLY A 948 30.76 -35.99 -36.20
CA GLY A 948 30.70 -36.91 -35.06
C GLY A 948 30.56 -36.06 -33.81
N GLY A 949 29.49 -36.27 -33.02
CA GLY A 949 29.45 -35.77 -31.64
C GLY A 949 28.16 -35.07 -31.19
N ALA A 950 27.37 -35.83 -30.44
CA ALA A 950 26.72 -35.44 -29.18
C ALA A 950 25.62 -34.37 -29.15
N ALA A 951 24.41 -34.91 -28.96
CA ALA A 951 23.25 -34.40 -28.24
C ALA A 951 23.49 -33.36 -27.13
N ARG A 952 22.59 -32.37 -27.11
CA ARG A 952 22.01 -31.72 -25.92
C ARG A 952 20.74 -30.97 -26.33
N GLN A 953 19.58 -31.39 -25.81
CA GLN A 953 18.81 -30.66 -24.80
C GLN A 953 17.58 -31.46 -24.40
#